data_AF-Q0EZE6-F1
#
_entry.id   AF-Q0EZE6-F1
#
_cell.length_a   1.000
_cell.length_b   1.000
_cell.length_c   1.000
_cell.angle_alpha   90.00
_cell.angle_beta   90.00
_cell.angle_gamma   90.00
#
_symmetry.space_group_name_H-M   'P 1'
#
loop_
_entity.id
_entity.type
_entity.pdbx_description
1 polymer ?
#
loop_
_entity_poly.entity_id
_entity_poly.type
_entity_poly.pdbx_seq_one_letter_code
_entity_poly.pdbx_strand_id
1 'polypeptide(L)'
;MHSTDLHPFANSGRTKLSLVSRGVALPEGLPESSRWIAQANATESVIDIRLSSGHLCTVPVGQPYTERSTYKLLSDDEGFYLDCAGESERVELVETPAFYRKKTRSGARMGNISSLHDRLLMLYPTMGCGFFAIPGAACQYCQYDSMLNEDEPPMRDPLELVEVVRAALAERAIDTVYLYNGFSPAPDVGLSRLLPVIALLRRHLPHQQIALETVAPHDLKIIDELYDAGLDIFVCNLEVADTARFAATCPGKASHGGQSRIWEALRHARSVFRPGTVVSHLIVGLEPLQSTIAGMKELVHAGVVPLLIPFRPLPGTPLKDQPLPSLDDVEQALLSHSELVISSALPTHRLRDMGRVLTPMESRVLDGIEPSLQQRFVISSVGRKIEGWFDSLRRHVLLSYKQQGHLEHTQHAGKRQPASSLLMRQSVPFVLMALIVVTAYSLLKLPAPAGLTEAGWHSLLVFGVCLVLWVSQLLPLSVTSLLGMALLPLVGAMSSADVYALFGNTAVFFILGAFILAAGIMKSGLSEHVALAVFKRFNASSRKLLLSMLLLPALMACFMPEHAVAAVLLPIVWSIVQGLGLKPGNRYAAAIFLAMAWGAVIGGVMTLLGGARGPLAMAIVGEMTGKGFSFVDWTLAAAPMVIGMLLVAVVILLKLVPHDGIDMQGASLRIEKRQLELGHMDVRGKAMSVLMLVTMMAWIFLGDRFGLATIALVAVVAMFALRIVGWKEIQSHIDWGVVLMYGGAIAIATSLQKTGAAEWVATSFWPDGVAGVAILILIALFTMLLTEGISNSAAVAIMLPIAIPMGTLSGIDPITTALAVGIVSGFAFMLPMGTPPNAMVYGTGYVRLGDMIRFGSILLFSTLVLFALTAYFWWPLWGFAV
;
A
#
# COMPACT_ATOMS: atom_id res chain seq x y z
N MET A 1 1.27 -19.34 61.20
CA MET A 1 -0.14 -19.26 60.77
C MET A 1 -0.62 -17.83 61.01
N HIS A 2 -0.58 -16.97 59.99
CA HIS A 2 -1.33 -15.70 60.00
C HIS A 2 -2.61 -15.91 59.16
N SER A 3 -3.69 -15.27 59.57
CA SER A 3 -5.07 -15.78 59.53
C SER A 3 -5.96 -15.23 58.41
N THR A 4 -5.53 -15.19 57.15
CA THR A 4 -6.27 -14.41 56.12
C THR A 4 -6.99 -15.20 55.02
N ASP A 5 -6.94 -16.54 55.02
CA ASP A 5 -7.59 -17.40 54.02
C ASP A 5 -8.58 -18.40 54.66
N LEU A 6 -9.52 -17.91 55.48
CA LEU A 6 -10.70 -18.71 55.84
C LEU A 6 -11.66 -18.66 54.63
N HIS A 7 -11.84 -19.79 53.94
CA HIS A 7 -12.61 -19.92 52.69
C HIS A 7 -11.99 -19.26 51.43
N PRO A 8 -10.80 -19.71 50.97
CA PRO A 8 -10.07 -19.13 49.83
C PRO A 8 -10.81 -19.18 48.48
N PHE A 9 -11.89 -19.97 48.38
CA PHE A 9 -12.70 -20.13 47.16
C PHE A 9 -14.09 -19.46 47.27
N ALA A 10 -14.43 -18.81 48.39
CA ALA A 10 -15.74 -18.18 48.57
C ALA A 10 -15.96 -16.94 47.68
N ASN A 11 -14.90 -16.24 47.29
CA ASN A 11 -14.95 -15.11 46.35
C ASN A 11 -13.93 -15.31 45.23
N SER A 12 -14.40 -15.55 44.01
CA SER A 12 -13.55 -15.83 42.84
C SER A 12 -12.58 -14.69 42.50
N GLY A 13 -12.92 -13.44 42.84
CA GLY A 13 -12.04 -12.28 42.67
C GLY A 13 -10.85 -12.32 43.64
N ARG A 14 -11.10 -12.66 44.91
CA ARG A 14 -10.05 -12.85 45.93
C ARG A 14 -9.21 -14.09 45.62
N THR A 15 -9.81 -15.17 45.14
CA THR A 15 -9.09 -16.35 44.63
C THR A 15 -8.16 -15.99 43.47
N LYS A 16 -8.66 -15.29 42.44
CA LYS A 16 -7.84 -14.80 41.31
C LYS A 16 -6.70 -13.90 41.80
N LEU A 17 -6.98 -12.96 42.69
CA LEU A 17 -5.98 -12.05 43.26
C LEU A 17 -4.87 -12.82 43.98
N SER A 18 -5.24 -13.81 44.80
CA SER A 18 -4.29 -14.62 45.56
C SER A 18 -3.42 -15.48 44.65
N LEU A 19 -4.02 -16.19 43.69
CA LEU A 19 -3.30 -16.98 42.70
C LEU A 19 -2.33 -16.14 41.87
N VAL A 20 -2.78 -14.98 41.38
CA VAL A 20 -1.91 -14.10 40.59
C VAL A 20 -0.81 -13.49 41.46
N SER A 21 -1.04 -13.21 42.75
CA SER A 21 -0.01 -12.57 43.59
C SER A 21 1.00 -13.55 44.17
N ARG A 22 0.56 -14.74 44.57
CA ARG A 22 1.36 -15.74 45.30
C ARG A 22 1.73 -16.97 44.46
N GLY A 23 1.11 -17.14 43.29
CA GLY A 23 1.29 -18.30 42.44
C GLY A 23 0.71 -19.57 43.05
N VAL A 24 1.07 -20.71 42.45
CA VAL A 24 0.66 -22.04 42.92
C VAL A 24 1.88 -22.95 42.99
N ALA A 25 1.96 -23.75 44.05
CA ALA A 25 2.94 -24.82 44.16
C ALA A 25 2.52 -25.98 43.25
N LEU A 26 3.40 -26.35 42.32
CA LEU A 26 3.16 -27.47 41.43
C LEU A 26 3.44 -28.80 42.15
N PRO A 27 2.73 -29.88 41.79
CA PRO A 27 3.09 -31.21 42.26
C PRO A 27 4.45 -31.61 41.64
N GLU A 28 5.22 -32.46 42.32
CA GLU A 28 6.43 -33.07 41.74
C GLU A 28 6.03 -33.82 40.45
N GLY A 29 6.26 -33.23 39.28
CA GLY A 29 5.87 -33.88 38.02
C GLY A 29 5.42 -33.02 36.85
N LEU A 30 5.38 -31.68 36.93
CA LEU A 30 5.26 -30.85 35.73
C LEU A 30 6.65 -30.46 35.22
N PRO A 31 7.27 -31.24 34.30
CA PRO A 31 8.56 -30.90 33.75
C PRO A 31 8.52 -29.56 33.02
N GLU A 32 9.64 -28.85 33.01
CA GLU A 32 9.89 -27.80 32.01
C GLU A 32 9.55 -28.38 30.63
N SER A 33 8.81 -27.63 29.80
CA SER A 33 8.28 -28.04 28.48
C SER A 33 6.96 -28.86 28.43
N SER A 34 6.18 -28.93 29.51
CA SER A 34 4.79 -29.45 29.41
C SER A 34 3.91 -28.61 28.46
N ARG A 35 2.84 -29.20 27.88
CA ARG A 35 1.90 -28.46 27.01
C ARG A 35 1.07 -27.38 27.75
N TRP A 36 1.22 -27.27 29.07
CA TRP A 36 0.46 -26.39 29.96
C TRP A 36 1.29 -25.20 30.48
N ILE A 37 2.61 -25.33 30.52
CA ILE A 37 3.51 -24.26 31.00
C ILE A 37 3.90 -23.37 29.82
N ALA A 38 3.48 -22.12 29.86
CA ALA A 38 3.96 -21.09 28.96
C ALA A 38 5.23 -20.46 29.53
N GLN A 39 6.29 -20.44 28.72
CA GLN A 39 7.51 -19.70 29.01
C GLN A 39 7.70 -18.68 27.89
N ALA A 40 7.11 -17.50 28.05
CA ALA A 40 7.31 -16.39 27.14
C ALA A 40 8.36 -15.46 27.75
N ASN A 41 9.56 -15.44 27.15
CA ASN A 41 10.72 -14.64 27.57
C ASN A 41 11.16 -14.79 29.03
N ALA A 42 11.59 -16.01 29.38
CA ALA A 42 12.56 -16.40 30.43
C ALA A 42 12.42 -15.86 31.87
N THR A 43 11.45 -15.00 32.17
CA THR A 43 11.39 -14.28 33.44
C THR A 43 10.51 -14.96 34.47
N GLU A 44 9.38 -15.53 34.04
CA GLU A 44 8.48 -16.26 34.92
C GLU A 44 7.70 -17.32 34.13
N SER A 45 7.76 -18.58 34.58
CA SER A 45 6.92 -19.65 34.05
C SER A 45 5.50 -19.46 34.55
N VAL A 46 4.52 -19.56 33.65
CA VAL A 46 3.11 -19.37 34.00
C VAL A 46 2.27 -20.54 33.49
N ILE A 47 1.17 -20.79 34.19
CA ILE A 47 0.07 -21.65 33.73
C ILE A 47 -1.20 -20.82 33.68
N ASP A 48 -2.02 -21.07 32.66
CA ASP A 48 -3.34 -20.45 32.56
C ASP A 48 -4.37 -21.40 33.19
N ILE A 49 -5.02 -20.95 34.26
CA ILE A 49 -6.04 -21.69 35.00
C ILE A 49 -7.39 -21.00 34.83
N ARG A 50 -8.43 -21.74 34.46
CA ARG A 50 -9.81 -21.27 34.49
C ARG A 50 -10.50 -21.80 35.75
N LEU A 51 -10.95 -20.87 36.60
CA LEU A 51 -11.69 -21.18 37.83
C LEU A 51 -13.10 -21.70 37.48
N SER A 52 -13.78 -22.35 38.43
CA SER A 52 -15.16 -22.84 38.20
C SER A 52 -16.16 -21.71 37.91
N SER A 53 -15.86 -20.51 38.42
CA SER A 53 -16.56 -19.26 38.11
C SER A 53 -16.38 -18.77 36.66
N GLY A 54 -15.51 -19.42 35.86
CA GLY A 54 -15.21 -19.08 34.47
C GLY A 54 -14.07 -18.06 34.27
N HIS A 55 -13.59 -17.42 35.35
CA HIS A 55 -12.49 -16.45 35.30
C HIS A 55 -11.17 -17.12 34.90
N LEU A 56 -10.45 -16.53 33.95
CA LEU A 56 -9.11 -16.95 33.57
C LEU A 56 -8.06 -16.27 34.47
N CYS A 57 -7.11 -17.06 34.96
CA CYS A 57 -6.00 -16.63 35.79
C CYS A 57 -4.70 -17.08 35.13
N THR A 58 -3.83 -16.14 34.75
CA THR A 58 -2.44 -16.48 34.42
C THR A 58 -1.64 -16.53 35.72
N VAL A 59 -1.33 -17.73 36.18
CA VAL A 59 -0.77 -18.01 37.51
C VAL A 59 0.74 -18.29 37.40
N PRO A 60 1.59 -17.56 38.12
CA PRO A 60 3.02 -17.83 38.14
C PRO A 60 3.35 -19.12 38.89
N VAL A 61 4.37 -19.83 38.39
CA VAL A 61 4.83 -21.13 38.90
C VAL A 61 6.35 -21.26 38.77
N GLY A 62 6.94 -22.18 39.53
CA GLY A 62 8.36 -22.52 39.40
C GLY A 62 9.33 -21.45 39.91
N GLN A 63 8.86 -20.52 40.74
CA GLN A 63 9.67 -19.53 41.44
C GLN A 63 9.76 -19.83 42.94
N PRO A 64 10.84 -19.41 43.65
CA PRO A 64 11.00 -19.68 45.08
C PRO A 64 9.86 -19.19 45.98
N TYR A 65 9.13 -18.14 45.57
CA TYR A 65 7.97 -17.64 46.30
C TYR A 65 6.69 -18.45 45.99
N THR A 66 6.58 -19.01 44.78
CA THR A 66 5.43 -19.85 44.37
C THR A 66 5.47 -21.24 45.00
N GLU A 67 6.67 -21.79 45.26
CA GLU A 67 6.85 -23.05 46.00
C GLU A 67 6.39 -22.94 47.47
N ARG A 68 6.42 -21.72 48.01
CA ARG A 68 5.93 -21.40 49.36
C ARG A 68 4.46 -20.95 49.35
N SER A 69 3.78 -21.01 48.20
CA SER A 69 2.37 -20.65 48.09
C SER A 69 1.51 -21.58 48.95
N THR A 70 0.44 -21.03 49.50
CA THR A 70 -0.59 -21.79 50.21
C THR A 70 -1.46 -22.63 49.25
N TYR A 71 -1.49 -22.24 47.97
CA TYR A 71 -2.18 -23.00 46.93
C TYR A 71 -1.29 -24.10 46.38
N LYS A 72 -1.84 -25.32 46.29
CA LYS A 72 -1.23 -26.47 45.65
C LYS A 72 -2.09 -26.92 44.48
N LEU A 73 -1.46 -27.21 43.35
CA LEU A 73 -2.15 -27.82 42.22
C LEU A 73 -2.08 -29.34 42.37
N LEU A 74 -3.23 -30.00 42.40
CA LEU A 74 -3.36 -31.45 42.47
C LEU A 74 -4.02 -31.98 41.19
N SER A 75 -3.76 -33.24 40.87
CA SER A 75 -4.35 -33.93 39.72
C SER A 75 -4.81 -35.33 40.10
N ASP A 76 -5.99 -35.74 39.64
CA ASP A 76 -6.52 -37.10 39.75
C ASP A 76 -7.04 -37.59 38.38
N ASP A 77 -7.72 -38.75 38.36
CA ASP A 77 -8.30 -39.32 37.13
C ASP A 77 -9.45 -38.48 36.54
N GLU A 78 -10.03 -37.54 37.30
CA GLU A 78 -11.15 -36.68 36.90
C GLU A 78 -10.73 -35.25 36.50
N GLY A 79 -9.50 -34.81 36.80
CA GLY A 79 -8.94 -33.54 36.34
C GLY A 79 -7.97 -32.86 37.31
N PHE A 80 -7.96 -31.53 37.28
CA PHE A 80 -7.08 -30.70 38.12
C PHE A 80 -7.88 -29.97 39.20
N TYR A 81 -7.28 -29.84 40.39
CA TYR A 81 -7.88 -29.17 41.54
C TYR A 81 -6.86 -28.25 42.21
N LEU A 82 -7.32 -27.09 42.69
CA LEU A 82 -6.56 -26.23 43.57
C LEU A 82 -6.90 -26.58 45.02
N ASP A 83 -5.90 -26.95 45.81
CA ASP A 83 -6.02 -27.17 47.25
C ASP A 83 -5.41 -25.98 48.01
N CYS A 84 -6.15 -25.43 48.97
CA CYS A 84 -5.66 -24.39 49.87
C CYS A 84 -6.32 -24.54 51.23
N ALA A 85 -5.50 -24.71 52.28
CA ALA A 85 -5.94 -24.82 53.67
C ALA A 85 -7.01 -25.90 53.95
N GLY A 86 -7.04 -26.98 53.16
CA GLY A 86 -7.97 -28.10 53.31
C GLY A 86 -9.30 -27.95 52.55
N GLU A 87 -9.49 -26.86 51.80
CA GLU A 87 -10.54 -26.73 50.80
C GLU A 87 -9.98 -27.01 49.40
N SER A 88 -10.80 -27.58 48.52
CA SER A 88 -10.41 -27.84 47.14
C SER A 88 -11.46 -27.36 46.14
N GLU A 89 -11.02 -26.70 45.06
CA GLU A 89 -11.86 -26.29 43.93
C GLU A 89 -11.37 -26.92 42.62
N ARG A 90 -12.29 -27.46 41.82
CA ARG A 90 -11.96 -27.99 40.48
C ARG A 90 -11.63 -26.86 39.53
N VAL A 91 -10.56 -27.03 38.76
CA VAL A 91 -10.10 -26.05 37.77
C VAL A 91 -9.79 -26.68 36.42
N GLU A 92 -9.85 -25.87 35.37
CA GLU A 92 -9.41 -26.26 34.03
C GLU A 92 -8.03 -25.64 33.76
N LEU A 93 -7.04 -26.47 33.44
CA LEU A 93 -5.78 -25.99 32.86
C LEU A 93 -6.00 -25.69 31.39
N VAL A 94 -5.58 -24.51 30.95
CA VAL A 94 -5.70 -24.07 29.56
C VAL A 94 -4.42 -24.40 28.79
N GLU A 95 -4.55 -25.06 27.65
CA GLU A 95 -3.39 -25.45 26.84
C GLU A 95 -2.64 -24.23 26.30
N THR A 96 -1.31 -24.34 26.28
CA THR A 96 -0.45 -23.32 25.68
C THR A 96 -0.76 -23.15 24.19
N PRO A 97 -0.79 -21.91 23.66
CA PRO A 97 -1.09 -21.68 22.26
C PRO A 97 -0.10 -22.39 21.31
N ALA A 98 -0.63 -23.09 20.31
CA ALA A 98 0.16 -23.83 19.33
C ALA A 98 1.09 -22.91 18.53
N PHE A 99 0.67 -21.66 18.29
CA PHE A 99 1.51 -20.70 17.56
C PHE A 99 2.83 -20.38 18.26
N TYR A 100 2.96 -20.52 19.59
CA TYR A 100 4.23 -20.30 20.29
C TYR A 100 5.37 -21.19 19.79
N ARG A 101 5.03 -22.38 19.26
CA ARG A 101 5.99 -23.36 18.71
C ARG A 101 6.35 -23.08 17.26
N LYS A 102 5.61 -22.22 16.55
CA LYS A 102 5.90 -21.83 15.17
C LYS A 102 7.14 -20.92 15.13
N LYS A 103 7.78 -20.88 13.97
CA LYS A 103 8.92 -20.01 13.70
C LYS A 103 8.50 -18.86 12.78
N THR A 104 9.07 -17.68 13.00
CA THR A 104 8.96 -16.52 12.11
C THR A 104 9.87 -16.68 10.90
N ARG A 105 9.80 -15.73 9.96
CA ARG A 105 10.69 -15.65 8.79
C ARG A 105 12.19 -15.63 9.11
N SER A 106 12.62 -15.10 10.26
CA SER A 106 14.04 -15.14 10.65
C SER A 106 14.45 -16.46 11.32
N GLY A 107 13.48 -17.34 11.59
CA GLY A 107 13.68 -18.60 12.31
C GLY A 107 13.46 -18.50 13.82
N ALA A 108 13.13 -17.32 14.37
CA ALA A 108 12.84 -17.14 15.78
C ALA A 108 11.51 -17.81 16.18
N ARG A 109 11.45 -18.43 17.37
CA ARG A 109 10.20 -19.00 17.91
C ARG A 109 9.24 -17.88 18.28
N MET A 110 7.98 -17.95 17.85
CA MET A 110 6.99 -16.91 18.11
C MET A 110 6.75 -16.70 19.62
N GLY A 111 6.85 -17.76 20.44
CA GLY A 111 6.75 -17.65 21.91
C GLY A 111 7.88 -16.82 22.57
N ASN A 112 9.00 -16.56 21.89
CA ASN A 112 10.07 -15.68 22.37
C ASN A 112 9.82 -14.20 21.98
N ILE A 113 8.77 -13.94 21.23
CA ILE A 113 8.44 -12.62 20.67
C ILE A 113 7.12 -12.11 21.24
N SER A 114 6.30 -13.00 21.80
CA SER A 114 4.99 -12.67 22.33
C SER A 114 4.58 -13.51 23.53
N SER A 115 3.71 -12.93 24.35
CA SER A 115 2.93 -13.61 25.37
C SER A 115 1.45 -13.26 25.19
N LEU A 116 0.56 -14.23 25.41
CA LEU A 116 -0.88 -14.11 25.30
C LEU A 116 -1.46 -14.32 26.70
N HIS A 117 -2.17 -13.32 27.20
CA HIS A 117 -2.92 -13.35 28.45
C HIS A 117 -4.39 -13.17 28.14
N ASP A 118 -5.16 -14.25 28.15
CA ASP A 118 -6.55 -14.29 27.67
C ASP A 118 -6.71 -13.70 26.25
N ARG A 119 -7.12 -12.43 26.15
CA ARG A 119 -7.36 -11.68 24.90
C ARG A 119 -6.33 -10.56 24.66
N LEU A 120 -5.31 -10.46 25.52
CA LEU A 120 -4.20 -9.52 25.44
C LEU A 120 -2.97 -10.20 24.85
N LEU A 121 -2.61 -9.84 23.61
CA LEU A 121 -1.37 -10.30 23.01
C LEU A 121 -0.28 -9.25 23.26
N MET A 122 0.66 -9.54 24.16
CA MET A 122 1.86 -8.73 24.33
C MET A 122 2.91 -9.12 23.29
N LEU A 123 3.54 -8.11 22.69
CA LEU A 123 4.63 -8.25 21.74
C LEU A 123 5.85 -7.49 22.26
N TYR A 124 7.02 -8.07 22.06
CA TYR A 124 8.30 -7.50 22.48
C TYR A 124 9.07 -7.00 21.24
N PRO A 125 8.85 -5.75 20.78
CA PRO A 125 9.49 -5.20 19.59
C PRO A 125 11.00 -5.02 19.75
N THR A 126 11.48 -4.64 20.92
CA THR A 126 12.91 -4.55 21.24
C THR A 126 13.39 -5.84 21.87
N MET A 127 14.61 -6.25 21.54
CA MET A 127 15.27 -7.40 22.15
C MET A 127 16.13 -6.99 23.36
N GLY A 128 15.66 -6.03 24.16
CA GLY A 128 16.41 -5.47 25.30
C GLY A 128 15.85 -4.14 25.80
N CYS A 129 16.45 -3.65 26.89
CA CYS A 129 16.24 -2.31 27.43
C CYS A 129 17.59 -1.68 27.76
N GLY A 130 17.92 -0.52 27.19
CA GLY A 130 19.24 0.11 27.29
C GLY A 130 19.68 0.47 28.72
N PHE A 131 18.75 0.56 29.68
CA PHE A 131 19.13 0.73 31.09
C PHE A 131 19.91 -0.46 31.67
N PHE A 132 19.81 -1.66 31.08
CA PHE A 132 20.62 -2.80 31.47
C PHE A 132 22.06 -2.74 30.96
N ALA A 133 22.32 -1.93 29.92
CA ALA A 133 23.68 -1.68 29.43
C ALA A 133 24.46 -0.71 30.34
N ILE A 134 23.73 0.14 31.09
CA ILE A 134 24.31 1.15 32.00
C ILE A 134 24.39 0.57 33.43
N PRO A 135 25.60 0.41 34.01
CA PRO A 135 25.76 -0.13 35.36
C PRO A 135 24.94 0.63 36.40
N GLY A 136 24.08 -0.09 37.14
CA GLY A 136 23.26 0.48 38.21
C GLY A 136 22.03 1.28 37.75
N ALA A 137 21.75 1.39 36.45
CA ALA A 137 20.59 2.14 35.93
C ALA A 137 19.33 1.27 35.77
N ALA A 138 19.46 -0.06 35.75
CA ALA A 138 18.32 -0.97 35.66
C ALA A 138 17.36 -0.81 36.84
N CYS A 139 16.05 -0.97 36.58
CA CYS A 139 15.04 -0.94 37.63
C CYS A 139 15.22 -2.15 38.56
N GLN A 140 15.21 -1.92 39.87
CA GLN A 140 15.64 -2.90 40.88
C GLN A 140 14.70 -4.12 41.01
N TYR A 141 13.47 -4.02 40.49
CA TYR A 141 12.50 -5.13 40.40
C TYR A 141 12.45 -5.79 39.02
N CYS A 142 13.08 -5.19 38.01
CA CYS A 142 12.91 -5.60 36.62
C CYS A 142 13.93 -6.69 36.26
N GLN A 143 13.43 -7.80 35.74
CA GLN A 143 14.24 -8.81 35.09
C GLN A 143 13.91 -8.74 33.60
N TYR A 144 14.62 -7.89 32.85
CA TYR A 144 14.49 -7.86 31.39
C TYR A 144 15.54 -8.83 30.85
N ASP A 145 15.24 -10.14 30.92
CA ASP A 145 16.16 -11.18 30.45
C ASP A 145 16.14 -11.24 28.92
N SER A 146 16.87 -10.31 28.30
CA SER A 146 17.09 -10.29 26.86
C SER A 146 18.49 -10.77 26.55
N MET A 147 18.61 -11.51 25.44
CA MET A 147 19.90 -12.03 24.97
C MET A 147 20.87 -10.91 24.52
N LEU A 148 20.44 -9.63 24.46
CA LEU A 148 21.20 -8.49 23.94
C LEU A 148 20.85 -7.18 24.69
N ASN A 149 21.35 -7.02 25.91
CA ASN A 149 21.28 -5.77 26.69
C ASN A 149 22.35 -4.76 26.22
N GLU A 150 22.26 -4.36 24.97
CA GLU A 150 23.12 -3.33 24.35
C GLU A 150 22.61 -1.91 24.66
N ASP A 151 23.48 -0.89 24.49
CA ASP A 151 23.12 0.52 24.71
C ASP A 151 21.89 0.92 23.90
N GLU A 152 21.85 0.58 22.60
CA GLU A 152 20.68 0.68 21.75
C GLU A 152 20.17 -0.73 21.39
N PRO A 153 19.13 -1.24 22.09
CA PRO A 153 18.64 -2.57 21.84
C PRO A 153 18.21 -2.78 20.37
N PRO A 154 18.57 -3.92 19.75
CA PRO A 154 18.12 -4.24 18.41
C PRO A 154 16.60 -4.42 18.40
N MET A 155 15.97 -3.91 17.35
CA MET A 155 14.53 -4.05 17.14
C MET A 155 14.29 -5.22 16.22
N ARG A 156 13.27 -6.02 16.55
CA ARG A 156 12.80 -7.12 15.69
C ARG A 156 12.25 -6.56 14.38
N ASP A 157 12.31 -7.35 13.32
CA ASP A 157 11.71 -6.96 12.05
C ASP A 157 10.20 -6.71 12.27
N PRO A 158 9.67 -5.53 11.92
CA PRO A 158 8.24 -5.22 12.03
C PRO A 158 7.33 -6.30 11.42
N LEU A 159 7.79 -6.98 10.36
CA LEU A 159 7.03 -8.03 9.68
C LEU A 159 6.95 -9.32 10.52
N GLU A 160 7.94 -9.61 11.35
CA GLU A 160 7.87 -10.73 12.30
C GLU A 160 6.80 -10.52 13.35
N LEU A 161 6.68 -9.28 13.86
CA LEU A 161 5.62 -8.92 14.80
C LEU A 161 4.24 -9.13 14.17
N VAL A 162 4.07 -8.78 12.89
CA VAL A 162 2.83 -9.04 12.14
C VAL A 162 2.56 -10.54 11.96
N GLU A 163 3.58 -11.35 11.66
CA GLU A 163 3.45 -12.80 11.55
C GLU A 163 2.92 -13.42 12.85
N VAL A 164 3.47 -12.99 13.98
CA VAL A 164 3.04 -13.43 15.31
C VAL A 164 1.59 -13.03 15.57
N VAL A 165 1.23 -11.77 15.30
CA VAL A 165 -0.15 -11.27 15.46
C VAL A 165 -1.13 -12.08 14.62
N ARG A 166 -0.80 -12.35 13.34
CA ARG A 166 -1.67 -13.13 12.46
C ARG A 166 -1.80 -14.58 12.91
N ALA A 167 -0.70 -15.19 13.37
CA ALA A 167 -0.72 -16.55 13.87
C ALA A 167 -1.55 -16.67 15.15
N ALA A 168 -1.47 -15.67 16.04
CA ALA A 168 -2.24 -15.62 17.27
C ALA A 168 -3.74 -15.36 17.00
N LEU A 169 -4.08 -14.42 16.10
CA LEU A 169 -5.46 -14.14 15.69
C LEU A 169 -6.16 -15.31 15.01
N ALA A 170 -5.40 -16.20 14.35
CA ALA A 170 -5.94 -17.40 13.71
C ALA A 170 -6.34 -18.47 14.73
N GLU A 171 -5.80 -18.42 15.95
CA GLU A 171 -5.98 -19.43 16.98
C GLU A 171 -6.88 -18.95 18.13
N ARG A 172 -6.73 -17.70 18.57
CA ARG A 172 -7.49 -17.12 19.68
C ARG A 172 -8.04 -15.75 19.34
N ALA A 173 -9.13 -15.38 20.03
CA ALA A 173 -9.70 -14.05 19.90
C ALA A 173 -8.84 -13.05 20.69
N ILE A 174 -8.29 -12.06 19.99
CA ILE A 174 -7.45 -11.00 20.57
C ILE A 174 -8.18 -9.68 20.42
N ASP A 175 -8.27 -8.96 21.53
CA ASP A 175 -8.92 -7.64 21.61
C ASP A 175 -7.86 -6.53 21.60
N THR A 176 -6.73 -6.74 22.29
CA THR A 176 -5.66 -5.75 22.41
C THR A 176 -4.31 -6.37 22.10
N VAL A 177 -3.54 -5.70 21.24
CA VAL A 177 -2.12 -5.97 21.00
C VAL A 177 -1.31 -4.95 21.76
N TYR A 178 -0.47 -5.41 22.68
CA TYR A 178 0.29 -4.59 23.62
C TYR A 178 1.78 -4.63 23.28
N LEU A 179 2.33 -3.50 22.85
CA LEU A 179 3.76 -3.36 22.55
C LEU A 179 4.51 -3.01 23.83
N TYR A 180 5.34 -3.95 24.30
CA TYR A 180 6.17 -3.75 25.48
C TYR A 180 7.57 -3.27 25.08
N ASN A 181 7.78 -1.94 25.11
CA ASN A 181 9.02 -1.33 24.60
C ASN A 181 10.07 -1.12 25.72
N GLY A 182 11.33 -1.40 25.40
CA GLY A 182 12.47 -1.03 26.24
C GLY A 182 12.94 0.41 26.04
N PHE A 183 13.95 0.83 26.81
CA PHE A 183 14.63 2.11 26.63
C PHE A 183 15.68 2.05 25.51
N SER A 184 15.83 3.14 24.75
CA SER A 184 16.96 3.39 23.85
C SER A 184 17.48 4.83 24.08
N PRO A 185 18.79 5.11 24.02
CA PRO A 185 19.42 6.38 24.40
C PRO A 185 19.16 7.58 23.47
N ALA A 186 18.10 7.54 22.67
CA ALA A 186 17.68 8.65 21.81
C ALA A 186 16.71 9.62 22.53
N PRO A 187 16.57 10.89 22.08
CA PRO A 187 15.64 11.86 22.69
C PRO A 187 14.17 11.40 22.69
N ASP A 188 13.78 10.59 21.72
CA ASP A 188 12.46 9.97 21.57
C ASP A 188 12.38 8.58 22.23
N VAL A 189 13.42 8.18 22.99
CA VAL A 189 13.60 6.87 23.62
C VAL A 189 13.43 5.66 22.68
N GLY A 190 13.68 5.85 21.37
CA GLY A 190 13.55 4.81 20.35
C GLY A 190 12.14 4.65 19.77
N LEU A 191 11.21 5.55 20.09
CA LEU A 191 9.81 5.48 19.65
C LEU A 191 9.62 5.71 18.15
N SER A 192 10.46 6.51 17.48
CA SER A 192 10.42 6.71 16.03
C SER A 192 10.56 5.41 15.24
N ARG A 193 11.36 4.46 15.77
CA ARG A 193 11.54 3.13 15.17
C ARG A 193 10.26 2.29 15.25
N LEU A 194 9.33 2.60 16.15
CA LEU A 194 8.03 1.92 16.29
C LEU A 194 6.92 2.51 15.41
N LEU A 195 7.08 3.73 14.87
CA LEU A 195 6.07 4.33 13.98
C LEU A 195 5.72 3.41 12.78
N PRO A 196 6.69 2.84 12.05
CA PRO A 196 6.40 1.92 10.95
C PRO A 196 5.75 0.63 11.45
N VAL A 197 6.13 0.14 12.63
CA VAL A 197 5.57 -1.07 13.26
C VAL A 197 4.09 -0.86 13.55
N ILE A 198 3.74 0.26 14.20
CA ILE A 198 2.35 0.57 14.57
C ILE A 198 1.51 0.81 13.32
N ALA A 199 2.02 1.58 12.35
CA ALA A 199 1.34 1.80 11.08
C ALA A 199 1.09 0.49 10.33
N LEU A 200 2.06 -0.43 10.35
CA LEU A 200 1.93 -1.75 9.75
C LEU A 200 0.92 -2.61 10.52
N LEU A 201 1.01 -2.69 11.86
CA LEU A 201 0.07 -3.42 12.71
C LEU A 201 -1.36 -2.92 12.52
N ARG A 202 -1.58 -1.59 12.43
CA ARG A 202 -2.89 -0.99 12.20
C ARG A 202 -3.54 -1.46 10.90
N ARG A 203 -2.75 -1.70 9.84
CA ARG A 203 -3.26 -2.27 8.57
C ARG A 203 -3.79 -3.70 8.74
N HIS A 204 -3.25 -4.47 9.69
CA HIS A 204 -3.67 -5.84 10.00
C HIS A 204 -4.68 -5.92 11.15
N LEU A 205 -4.80 -4.87 11.94
CA LEU A 205 -5.66 -4.75 13.12
C LEU A 205 -6.66 -3.58 12.95
N PRO A 206 -7.64 -3.70 12.05
CA PRO A 206 -8.57 -2.60 11.77
C PRO A 206 -9.50 -2.29 12.95
N HIS A 207 -9.77 -3.27 13.80
CA HIS A 207 -10.75 -3.16 14.90
C HIS A 207 -10.15 -3.41 16.28
N GLN A 208 -9.03 -4.11 16.37
CA GLN A 208 -8.34 -4.40 17.62
C GLN A 208 -7.57 -3.18 18.11
N GLN A 209 -7.38 -3.10 19.42
CA GLN A 209 -6.62 -2.03 20.04
C GLN A 209 -5.12 -2.28 19.92
N ILE A 210 -4.36 -1.21 19.73
CA ILE A 210 -2.90 -1.23 19.85
C ILE A 210 -2.51 -0.36 21.04
N ALA A 211 -1.89 -0.97 22.04
CA ALA A 211 -1.32 -0.31 23.21
C ALA A 211 0.21 -0.29 23.11
N LEU A 212 0.84 0.75 23.65
CA LEU A 212 2.29 0.86 23.72
C LEU A 212 2.71 1.30 25.11
N GLU A 213 3.54 0.49 25.75
CA GLU A 213 4.25 0.81 26.97
C GLU A 213 5.65 1.28 26.66
N THR A 214 6.02 2.45 27.21
CA THR A 214 7.32 3.06 26.96
C THR A 214 7.81 3.87 28.15
N VAL A 215 9.11 4.18 28.13
CA VAL A 215 9.71 5.24 28.95
C VAL A 215 9.25 6.60 28.42
N ALA A 216 9.19 7.60 29.30
CA ALA A 216 8.78 8.96 28.93
C ALA A 216 9.78 9.60 27.96
N PRO A 217 9.37 10.01 26.74
CA PRO A 217 10.26 10.67 25.79
C PRO A 217 10.52 12.12 26.17
N HIS A 218 11.69 12.66 25.78
CA HIS A 218 11.97 14.09 25.88
C HIS A 218 11.26 14.88 24.78
N ASP A 219 11.24 14.34 23.55
CA ASP A 219 10.46 14.89 22.45
C ASP A 219 9.01 14.41 22.53
N LEU A 220 8.10 15.30 22.93
CA LEU A 220 6.68 14.98 23.06
C LEU A 220 5.97 14.85 21.71
N LYS A 221 6.54 15.42 20.63
CA LYS A 221 5.94 15.34 19.27
C LYS A 221 5.79 13.90 18.81
N ILE A 222 6.66 13.00 19.26
CA ILE A 222 6.56 11.59 18.92
C ILE A 222 5.24 10.95 19.39
N ILE A 223 4.63 11.47 20.46
CA ILE A 223 3.34 10.99 20.97
C ILE A 223 2.22 11.29 19.96
N ASP A 224 2.25 12.46 19.32
CA ASP A 224 1.35 12.80 18.20
C ASP A 224 1.57 11.85 17.02
N GLU A 225 2.83 11.63 16.63
CA GLU A 225 3.18 10.77 15.49
C GLU A 225 2.77 9.31 15.73
N LEU A 226 2.88 8.80 16.97
CA LEU A 226 2.41 7.47 17.36
C LEU A 226 0.88 7.35 17.25
N TYR A 227 0.14 8.37 17.69
CA TYR A 227 -1.32 8.42 17.52
C TYR A 227 -1.71 8.42 16.04
N ASP A 228 -1.03 9.23 15.23
CA ASP A 228 -1.24 9.34 13.78
C ASP A 228 -0.90 8.02 13.04
N ALA A 229 0.14 7.32 13.49
CA ALA A 229 0.48 5.97 13.00
C ALA A 229 -0.60 4.92 13.35
N GLY A 230 -1.50 5.22 14.29
CA GLY A 230 -2.64 4.39 14.65
C GLY A 230 -2.53 3.73 16.01
N LEU A 231 -1.77 4.28 16.96
CA LEU A 231 -1.79 3.84 18.36
C LEU A 231 -3.13 4.22 19.02
N ASP A 232 -3.71 3.34 19.85
CA ASP A 232 -4.97 3.64 20.56
C ASP A 232 -4.75 3.96 22.05
N ILE A 233 -3.79 3.28 22.68
CA ILE A 233 -3.55 3.36 24.12
C ILE A 233 -2.08 3.67 24.38
N PHE A 234 -1.83 4.74 25.13
CA PHE A 234 -0.48 5.17 25.50
C PHE A 234 -0.24 4.86 26.98
N VAL A 235 0.81 4.09 27.25
CA VAL A 235 1.18 3.66 28.60
C VAL A 235 2.57 4.20 28.93
N CYS A 236 2.66 5.02 29.99
CA CYS A 236 3.91 5.56 30.51
C CYS A 236 3.88 5.50 32.03
N ASN A 237 4.75 4.67 32.60
CA ASN A 237 4.60 4.25 33.99
C ASN A 237 5.31 5.18 34.97
N LEU A 238 4.65 5.37 36.11
CA LEU A 238 5.21 5.99 37.31
C LEU A 238 5.86 4.96 38.23
N GLU A 239 5.31 3.74 38.29
CA GLU A 239 5.71 2.59 39.13
C GLU A 239 5.70 2.78 40.65
N VAL A 240 6.22 3.89 41.14
CA VAL A 240 6.32 4.27 42.56
C VAL A 240 5.95 5.75 42.66
N ALA A 241 4.96 6.08 43.49
CA ALA A 241 4.48 7.45 43.66
C ALA A 241 5.47 8.32 44.46
N ASP A 242 6.07 7.77 45.52
CA ASP A 242 7.09 8.48 46.31
C ASP A 242 8.34 8.78 45.47
N THR A 243 8.71 10.05 45.34
CA THR A 243 9.81 10.49 44.47
C THR A 243 11.17 9.93 44.89
N ALA A 244 11.43 9.80 46.19
CA ALA A 244 12.71 9.30 46.69
C ALA A 244 12.83 7.78 46.47
N ARG A 245 11.74 7.04 46.74
CA ARG A 245 11.68 5.60 46.46
C ARG A 245 11.70 5.31 44.98
N PHE A 246 11.07 6.14 44.15
CA PHE A 246 11.14 6.03 42.70
C PHE A 246 12.59 6.14 42.21
N ALA A 247 13.35 7.10 42.72
CA ALA A 247 14.77 7.25 42.36
C ALA A 247 15.62 6.05 42.78
N ALA A 248 15.35 5.46 43.95
CA ALA A 248 16.04 4.26 44.41
C ALA A 248 15.64 3.01 43.61
N THR A 249 14.37 2.89 43.22
CA THR A 249 13.82 1.69 42.57
C THR A 249 14.01 1.69 41.05
N CYS A 250 13.95 2.87 40.43
CA CYS A 250 14.04 3.08 38.99
C CYS A 250 15.17 4.09 38.64
N PRO A 251 16.44 3.82 39.01
CA PRO A 251 17.53 4.80 38.93
C PRO A 251 17.76 5.35 37.51
N GLY A 252 17.68 4.50 36.48
CA GLY A 252 17.80 4.92 35.08
C GLY A 252 16.71 5.89 34.66
N LYS A 253 15.44 5.59 34.96
CA LYS A 253 14.31 6.49 34.68
C LYS A 253 14.42 7.80 35.47
N ALA A 254 14.90 7.74 36.71
CA ALA A 254 15.14 8.91 37.55
C ALA A 254 16.23 9.83 36.96
N SER A 255 17.32 9.25 36.44
CA SER A 255 18.35 10.01 35.73
C SER A 255 17.87 10.58 34.39
N HIS A 256 16.88 9.93 33.75
CA HIS A 256 16.25 10.34 32.50
C HIS A 256 15.05 11.29 32.71
N GLY A 257 15.25 12.31 33.55
CA GLY A 257 14.22 13.33 33.84
C GLY A 257 13.19 12.95 34.91
N GLY A 258 13.18 11.71 35.39
CA GLY A 258 12.39 11.28 36.55
C GLY A 258 10.88 11.46 36.43
N GLN A 259 10.20 11.60 37.58
CA GLN A 259 8.74 11.67 37.63
C GLN A 259 8.19 12.91 36.90
N SER A 260 8.91 14.04 36.87
CA SER A 260 8.44 15.25 36.18
C SER A 260 8.28 15.01 34.68
N ARG A 261 9.23 14.31 34.06
CA ARG A 261 9.17 13.93 32.64
C ARG A 261 8.01 12.97 32.34
N ILE A 262 7.77 12.00 33.23
CA ILE A 262 6.63 11.08 33.12
C ILE A 262 5.32 11.87 33.16
N TRP A 263 5.17 12.80 34.09
CA TRP A 263 3.99 13.66 34.18
C TRP A 263 3.80 14.57 32.95
N GLU A 264 4.87 15.13 32.39
CA GLU A 264 4.81 15.90 31.13
C GLU A 264 4.29 15.03 29.98
N ALA A 265 4.84 13.82 29.81
CA ALA A 265 4.42 12.88 28.78
C ALA A 265 2.95 12.46 28.95
N LEU A 266 2.52 12.15 30.18
CA LEU A 266 1.14 11.76 30.48
C LEU A 266 0.14 12.90 30.21
N ARG A 267 0.46 14.13 30.62
CA ARG A 267 -0.40 15.31 30.36
C ARG A 267 -0.51 15.61 28.87
N HIS A 268 0.59 15.50 28.13
CA HIS A 268 0.58 15.69 26.69
C HIS A 268 -0.20 14.57 25.99
N ALA A 269 0.05 13.30 26.32
CA ALA A 269 -0.73 12.19 25.80
C ALA A 269 -2.24 12.37 26.07
N ARG A 270 -2.62 12.96 27.21
CA ARG A 270 -4.04 13.20 27.52
C ARG A 270 -4.73 14.22 26.62
N SER A 271 -3.99 15.16 26.03
CA SER A 271 -4.54 16.12 25.05
C SER A 271 -4.72 15.50 23.66
N VAL A 272 -3.95 14.46 23.33
CA VAL A 272 -3.94 13.77 22.04
C VAL A 272 -4.92 12.57 22.03
N PHE A 273 -4.83 11.74 23.07
CA PHE A 273 -5.57 10.48 23.20
C PHE A 273 -6.95 10.68 23.86
N ARG A 274 -7.80 9.66 23.76
CA ARG A 274 -9.15 9.71 24.34
C ARG A 274 -9.11 9.64 25.86
N PRO A 275 -10.17 10.14 26.54
CA PRO A 275 -10.38 9.82 27.94
C PRO A 275 -10.32 8.30 28.15
N GLY A 276 -9.61 7.85 29.18
CA GLY A 276 -9.51 6.43 29.52
C GLY A 276 -8.51 5.60 28.70
N THR A 277 -7.74 6.21 27.80
CA THR A 277 -6.73 5.50 26.98
C THR A 277 -5.29 5.95 27.23
N VAL A 278 -5.08 6.74 28.28
CA VAL A 278 -3.75 7.09 28.79
C VAL A 278 -3.59 6.40 30.14
N VAL A 279 -2.54 5.61 30.29
CA VAL A 279 -2.40 4.66 31.39
C VAL A 279 -1.03 4.80 32.04
N SER A 280 -0.96 4.55 33.36
CA SER A 280 0.30 4.47 34.10
C SER A 280 0.24 3.34 35.12
N HIS A 281 1.27 2.48 35.16
CA HIS A 281 1.35 1.42 36.14
C HIS A 281 1.85 1.93 37.51
N LEU A 282 1.28 1.39 38.58
CA LEU A 282 1.76 1.54 39.97
C LEU A 282 1.98 0.16 40.60
N ILE A 283 3.14 -0.05 41.21
CA ILE A 283 3.52 -1.33 41.81
C ILE A 283 3.20 -1.32 43.31
N VAL A 284 2.23 -2.12 43.71
CA VAL A 284 1.80 -2.26 45.11
C VAL A 284 2.82 -3.10 45.87
N GLY A 285 3.36 -2.57 46.97
CA GLY A 285 4.34 -3.24 47.83
C GLY A 285 5.78 -2.68 47.78
N LEU A 286 6.08 -1.76 46.85
CA LEU A 286 7.37 -1.06 46.80
C LEU A 286 7.41 0.21 47.66
N GLU A 287 6.24 0.72 48.04
CA GLU A 287 6.05 1.88 48.90
C GLU A 287 4.89 1.63 49.88
N PRO A 288 4.74 2.45 50.93
CA PRO A 288 3.60 2.32 51.84
C PRO A 288 2.27 2.47 51.08
N LEU A 289 1.27 1.64 51.41
CA LEU A 289 -0.03 1.62 50.73
C LEU A 289 -0.67 3.01 50.58
N GLN A 290 -0.56 3.86 51.61
CA GLN A 290 -1.09 5.23 51.58
C GLN A 290 -0.45 6.10 50.49
N SER A 291 0.84 5.89 50.21
CA SER A 291 1.56 6.59 49.13
C SER A 291 1.06 6.12 47.76
N THR A 292 0.85 4.81 47.58
CA THR A 292 0.27 4.25 46.36
C THR A 292 -1.15 4.77 46.12
N ILE A 293 -1.98 4.85 47.16
CA ILE A 293 -3.34 5.42 47.07
C ILE A 293 -3.28 6.91 46.72
N ALA A 294 -2.33 7.66 47.28
CA ALA A 294 -2.14 9.07 46.95
C ALA A 294 -1.74 9.26 45.47
N GLY A 295 -0.74 8.52 44.98
CA GLY A 295 -0.33 8.59 43.57
C GLY A 295 -1.44 8.15 42.61
N MET A 296 -2.23 7.15 43.01
CA MET A 296 -3.42 6.73 42.26
C MET A 296 -4.45 7.86 42.15
N LYS A 297 -4.73 8.59 43.24
CA LYS A 297 -5.63 9.75 43.22
C LYS A 297 -5.12 10.83 42.28
N GLU A 298 -3.82 11.12 42.30
CA GLU A 298 -3.21 12.11 41.41
C GLU A 298 -3.35 11.72 39.94
N LEU A 299 -3.10 10.45 39.59
CA LEU A 299 -3.27 9.95 38.22
C LEU A 299 -4.72 10.11 37.73
N VAL A 300 -5.69 9.68 38.54
CA VAL A 300 -7.11 9.79 38.22
C VAL A 300 -7.52 11.26 38.06
N HIS A 301 -7.03 12.15 38.93
CA HIS A 301 -7.32 13.59 38.83
C HIS A 301 -6.74 14.22 37.56
N ALA A 302 -5.59 13.72 37.07
CA ALA A 302 -5.01 14.10 35.80
C ALA A 302 -5.70 13.45 34.57
N GLY A 303 -6.72 12.62 34.79
CA GLY A 303 -7.44 11.90 33.74
C GLY A 303 -6.65 10.73 33.14
N VAL A 304 -5.64 10.23 33.86
CA VAL A 304 -4.84 9.04 33.54
C VAL A 304 -5.39 7.86 34.32
N VAL A 305 -5.49 6.69 33.69
CA VAL A 305 -5.98 5.47 34.37
C VAL A 305 -4.80 4.76 35.05
N PRO A 306 -4.79 4.61 36.38
CA PRO A 306 -3.82 3.76 37.04
C PRO A 306 -4.09 2.28 36.77
N LEU A 307 -3.05 1.48 36.54
CA LEU A 307 -3.16 0.02 36.63
C LEU A 307 -2.26 -0.48 37.76
N LEU A 308 -2.86 -1.18 38.72
CA LEU A 308 -2.15 -1.68 39.89
C LEU A 308 -1.57 -3.05 39.60
N ILE A 309 -0.28 -3.22 39.92
CA ILE A 309 0.45 -4.48 39.77
C ILE A 309 1.04 -4.85 41.12
N PRO A 310 0.73 -6.02 41.71
CA PRO A 310 1.37 -6.45 42.95
C PRO A 310 2.84 -6.77 42.68
N PHE A 311 3.72 -6.29 43.56
CA PHE A 311 5.14 -6.62 43.52
C PHE A 311 5.37 -8.12 43.70
N ARG A 312 6.28 -8.69 42.91
CA ARG A 312 6.73 -10.08 43.04
C ARG A 312 8.26 -10.12 43.07
N PRO A 313 8.88 -10.79 44.07
CA PRO A 313 10.33 -10.92 44.13
C PRO A 313 10.82 -11.92 43.08
N LEU A 314 11.55 -11.42 42.09
CA LEU A 314 12.09 -12.23 41.00
C LEU A 314 13.57 -12.60 41.25
N PRO A 315 13.99 -13.86 41.01
CA PRO A 315 15.39 -14.25 41.12
C PRO A 315 16.32 -13.41 40.23
N GLY A 316 17.52 -13.10 40.69
CA GLY A 316 18.48 -12.31 39.92
C GLY A 316 18.24 -10.80 39.94
N THR A 317 17.17 -10.31 40.58
CA THR A 317 16.93 -8.88 40.79
C THR A 317 17.46 -8.40 42.16
N PRO A 318 17.86 -7.13 42.30
CA PRO A 318 18.24 -6.56 43.60
C PRO A 318 17.16 -6.66 44.68
N LEU A 319 15.86 -6.68 44.30
CA LEU A 319 14.73 -6.79 45.22
C LEU A 319 14.22 -8.23 45.44
N LYS A 320 15.00 -9.26 45.06
CA LYS A 320 14.61 -10.67 45.22
C LYS A 320 14.27 -11.09 46.67
N ASP A 321 14.80 -10.40 47.66
CA ASP A 321 14.61 -10.72 49.08
C ASP A 321 13.51 -9.86 49.73
N GLN A 322 12.89 -8.95 48.98
CA GLN A 322 11.79 -8.12 49.47
C GLN A 322 10.52 -8.97 49.65
N PRO A 323 9.83 -8.87 50.81
CA PRO A 323 8.61 -9.65 51.05
C PRO A 323 7.49 -9.27 50.07
N LEU A 324 6.64 -10.25 49.76
CA LEU A 324 5.39 -10.01 49.02
C LEU A 324 4.50 -9.03 49.80
N PRO A 325 3.76 -8.15 49.11
CA PRO A 325 2.74 -7.32 49.76
C PRO A 325 1.67 -8.21 50.41
N SER A 326 1.07 -7.72 51.49
CA SER A 326 -0.05 -8.44 52.11
C SER A 326 -1.24 -8.45 51.15
N LEU A 327 -2.02 -9.55 51.13
CA LEU A 327 -3.19 -9.62 50.23
C LEU A 327 -4.23 -8.56 50.60
N ASP A 328 -4.39 -8.27 51.89
CA ASP A 328 -5.32 -7.26 52.37
C ASP A 328 -4.90 -5.85 51.88
N ASP A 329 -3.60 -5.54 51.82
CA ASP A 329 -3.12 -4.27 51.25
C ASP A 329 -3.41 -4.18 49.74
N VAL A 330 -3.18 -5.26 48.99
CA VAL A 330 -3.43 -5.28 47.54
C VAL A 330 -4.93 -5.21 47.24
N GLU A 331 -5.75 -5.92 48.00
CA GLU A 331 -7.21 -5.87 47.92
C GLU A 331 -7.72 -4.47 48.25
N GLN A 332 -7.26 -3.86 49.34
CA GLN A 332 -7.61 -2.50 49.71
C GLN A 332 -7.21 -1.47 48.63
N ALA A 333 -6.04 -1.64 48.00
CA ALA A 333 -5.62 -0.80 46.90
C ALA A 333 -6.56 -0.93 45.68
N LEU A 334 -6.96 -2.16 45.33
CA LEU A 334 -7.85 -2.45 44.20
C LEU A 334 -9.30 -1.98 44.44
N LEU A 335 -9.79 -2.05 45.68
CA LEU A 335 -11.09 -1.50 46.07
C LEU A 335 -11.08 0.03 46.03
N SER A 336 -10.03 0.66 46.58
CA SER A 336 -9.85 2.11 46.47
C SER A 336 -9.76 2.56 45.01
N HIS A 337 -9.10 1.75 44.18
CA HIS A 337 -8.99 1.99 42.74
C HIS A 337 -10.34 1.96 42.04
N SER A 338 -11.16 0.94 42.30
CA SER A 338 -12.47 0.80 41.68
C SER A 338 -13.36 2.01 42.02
N GLU A 339 -13.37 2.43 43.28
CA GLU A 339 -14.14 3.60 43.75
C GLU A 339 -13.69 4.91 43.08
N LEU A 340 -12.38 5.15 43.01
CA LEU A 340 -11.81 6.35 42.37
C LEU A 340 -12.11 6.42 40.88
N VAL A 341 -11.97 5.29 40.17
CA VAL A 341 -12.26 5.24 38.74
C VAL A 341 -13.75 5.47 38.47
N ILE A 342 -14.63 4.88 39.27
CA ILE A 342 -16.09 5.06 39.14
C ILE A 342 -16.50 6.52 39.38
N SER A 343 -15.99 7.13 40.45
CA SER A 343 -16.31 8.52 40.80
C SER A 343 -15.77 9.53 39.78
N SER A 344 -14.67 9.21 39.09
CA SER A 344 -14.07 10.07 38.06
C SER A 344 -14.77 10.05 36.69
N ALA A 345 -15.72 9.14 36.47
CA ALA A 345 -16.38 8.90 35.17
C ALA A 345 -15.41 8.61 34.00
N LEU A 346 -14.17 8.17 34.28
CA LEU A 346 -13.22 7.76 33.24
C LEU A 346 -13.72 6.47 32.55
N PRO A 347 -13.81 6.45 31.21
CA PRO A 347 -14.29 5.26 30.50
C PRO A 347 -13.20 4.18 30.47
N THR A 348 -13.35 3.15 31.31
CA THR A 348 -12.37 2.06 31.45
C THR A 348 -12.70 0.79 30.67
N HIS A 349 -13.80 0.76 29.91
CA HIS A 349 -14.19 -0.37 29.06
C HIS A 349 -13.13 -0.77 28.03
N ARG A 350 -12.24 0.18 27.67
CA ARG A 350 -11.11 -0.01 26.74
C ARG A 350 -9.93 -0.73 27.36
N LEU A 351 -9.89 -0.86 28.69
CA LEU A 351 -8.80 -1.48 29.43
C LEU A 351 -9.21 -2.83 30.03
N ARG A 352 -10.40 -3.34 29.71
CA ARG A 352 -11.02 -4.52 30.35
C ARG A 352 -10.21 -5.81 30.17
N ASP A 353 -9.44 -5.90 29.09
CA ASP A 353 -8.62 -7.07 28.75
C ASP A 353 -7.13 -6.78 29.00
N MET A 354 -6.78 -5.62 29.59
CA MET A 354 -5.38 -5.22 29.84
C MET A 354 -4.86 -5.61 31.23
N GLY A 355 -5.67 -6.30 32.05
CA GLY A 355 -5.32 -6.63 33.42
C GLY A 355 -4.54 -7.92 33.52
N ARG A 356 -3.28 -7.83 33.98
CA ARG A 356 -2.51 -9.01 34.41
C ARG A 356 -2.95 -9.55 35.78
N VAL A 357 -3.68 -8.75 36.56
CA VAL A 357 -4.18 -9.09 37.90
C VAL A 357 -5.70 -8.95 37.97
N LEU A 358 -6.19 -7.73 38.20
CA LEU A 358 -7.60 -7.38 38.07
C LEU A 358 -7.68 -6.03 37.37
N THR A 359 -8.42 -5.94 36.27
CA THR A 359 -8.72 -4.62 35.69
C THR A 359 -9.64 -3.83 36.60
N PRO A 360 -9.71 -2.48 36.47
CA PRO A 360 -10.69 -1.69 37.22
C PRO A 360 -12.14 -2.19 37.06
N MET A 361 -12.47 -2.87 35.96
CA MET A 361 -13.79 -3.50 35.77
C MET A 361 -13.93 -4.83 36.50
N GLU A 362 -12.87 -5.66 36.54
CA GLU A 362 -12.85 -6.94 37.24
C GLU A 362 -12.75 -6.77 38.77
N SER A 363 -12.18 -5.67 39.27
CA SER A 363 -12.11 -5.39 40.71
C SER A 363 -13.48 -5.34 41.38
N ARG A 364 -14.58 -5.13 40.63
CA ARG A 364 -15.96 -5.19 41.15
C ARG A 364 -16.41 -6.59 41.57
N VAL A 365 -15.71 -7.64 41.12
CA VAL A 365 -15.94 -9.01 41.60
C VAL A 365 -15.57 -9.14 43.08
N LEU A 366 -14.66 -8.29 43.58
CA LEU A 366 -14.35 -8.21 45.02
C LEU A 366 -15.57 -7.73 45.83
N ASP A 367 -16.41 -6.87 45.25
CA ASP A 367 -17.64 -6.33 45.87
C ASP A 367 -18.91 -7.19 45.61
N GLY A 368 -18.82 -8.22 44.76
CA GLY A 368 -19.97 -9.06 44.38
C GLY A 368 -21.02 -8.39 43.47
N ILE A 369 -20.68 -7.29 42.78
CA ILE A 369 -21.61 -6.49 41.98
C ILE A 369 -21.55 -6.87 40.48
N GLU A 370 -22.67 -7.27 39.88
CA GLU A 370 -22.74 -7.59 38.44
C GLU A 370 -22.65 -6.34 37.52
N PRO A 371 -22.05 -6.46 36.32
CA PRO A 371 -21.95 -5.35 35.36
C PRO A 371 -23.31 -4.96 34.75
N SER A 372 -23.53 -3.66 34.58
CA SER A 372 -24.80 -3.09 34.08
C SER A 372 -25.10 -3.44 32.61
N LEU A 373 -26.35 -3.32 32.17
CA LEU A 373 -26.78 -3.62 30.78
C LEU A 373 -26.01 -2.81 29.72
N GLN A 374 -25.72 -1.53 29.98
CA GLN A 374 -24.90 -0.70 29.08
C GLN A 374 -23.46 -1.21 29.00
N GLN A 375 -22.88 -1.62 30.13
CA GLN A 375 -21.55 -2.23 30.17
C GLN A 375 -21.55 -3.56 29.41
N ARG A 376 -22.56 -4.42 29.58
CA ARG A 376 -22.73 -5.67 28.83
C ARG A 376 -22.79 -5.45 27.32
N PHE A 377 -23.44 -4.39 26.85
CA PHE A 377 -23.50 -4.06 25.42
C PHE A 377 -22.15 -3.59 24.87
N VAL A 378 -21.45 -2.71 25.58
CA VAL A 378 -20.10 -2.24 25.20
C VAL A 378 -19.07 -3.40 25.23
N ILE A 379 -19.26 -4.37 26.12
CA ILE A 379 -18.45 -5.59 26.20
C ILE A 379 -18.84 -6.64 25.14
N SER A 380 -19.96 -6.49 24.44
CA SER A 380 -20.41 -7.43 23.41
C SER A 380 -19.56 -7.38 22.13
N SER A 381 -19.60 -8.45 21.34
CA SER A 381 -18.92 -8.52 20.02
C SER A 381 -19.37 -7.46 19.03
N VAL A 382 -20.61 -6.99 19.16
CA VAL A 382 -21.21 -5.96 18.30
C VAL A 382 -20.76 -4.57 18.74
N GLY A 383 -20.80 -4.28 20.04
CA GLY A 383 -20.32 -3.02 20.61
C GLY A 383 -18.87 -2.73 20.23
N ARG A 384 -18.00 -3.77 20.31
CA ARG A 384 -16.59 -3.71 19.90
C ARG A 384 -16.37 -3.21 18.47
N LYS A 385 -17.09 -3.78 17.50
CA LYS A 385 -16.92 -3.44 16.08
C LYS A 385 -17.39 -2.02 15.78
N ILE A 386 -18.47 -1.59 16.44
CA ILE A 386 -19.05 -0.26 16.26
C ILE A 386 -18.07 0.81 16.77
N GLU A 387 -17.50 0.65 17.97
CA GLU A 387 -16.50 1.59 18.49
C GLU A 387 -15.24 1.66 17.62
N GLY A 388 -14.66 0.52 17.23
CA GLY A 388 -13.48 0.50 16.37
C GLY A 388 -13.70 1.24 15.05
N TRP A 389 -14.93 1.18 14.51
CA TRP A 389 -15.31 1.91 13.31
C TRP A 389 -15.37 3.43 13.55
N PHE A 390 -16.00 3.90 14.63
CA PHE A 390 -16.01 5.32 14.99
C PHE A 390 -14.59 5.88 15.23
N ASP A 391 -13.69 5.07 15.75
CA ASP A 391 -12.30 5.44 16.01
C ASP A 391 -11.51 5.60 14.70
N SER A 392 -11.71 4.69 13.74
CA SER A 392 -11.17 4.83 12.39
C SER A 392 -11.69 6.10 11.70
N LEU A 393 -12.98 6.41 11.85
CA LEU A 393 -13.61 7.58 11.24
C LEU A 393 -13.02 8.89 11.79
N ARG A 394 -12.92 9.03 13.11
CA ARG A 394 -12.39 10.25 13.76
C ARG A 394 -10.93 10.51 13.42
N ARG A 395 -10.09 9.48 13.39
CA ARG A 395 -8.68 9.60 12.94
C ARG A 395 -8.61 10.12 11.52
N HIS A 396 -9.44 9.59 10.63
CA HIS A 396 -9.51 10.05 9.24
C HIS A 396 -9.87 11.53 9.13
N VAL A 397 -10.81 12.01 9.95
CA VAL A 397 -11.24 13.43 9.97
C VAL A 397 -10.13 14.36 10.47
N LEU A 398 -9.41 13.98 11.52
CA LEU A 398 -8.30 14.78 12.08
C LEU A 398 -7.05 14.78 11.18
N LEU A 399 -6.70 13.64 10.58
CA LEU A 399 -5.59 13.51 9.62
C LEU A 399 -5.83 14.33 8.36
N SER A 400 -7.08 14.38 7.88
CA SER A 400 -7.47 15.20 6.73
C SER A 400 -7.28 16.71 6.98
N TYR A 401 -7.22 17.15 8.25
CA TYR A 401 -7.03 18.55 8.62
C TYR A 401 -5.53 18.91 8.79
N LYS A 402 -4.70 18.00 9.33
CA LYS A 402 -3.26 18.23 9.56
C LYS A 402 -2.40 18.06 8.30
N GLN A 403 -2.79 17.21 7.34
CA GLN A 403 -2.03 17.01 6.09
C GLN A 403 -1.95 18.23 5.17
N GLN A 404 -2.77 19.26 5.39
CA GLN A 404 -2.69 20.53 4.65
C GLN A 404 -1.51 21.42 5.06
N GLY A 405 -0.84 21.16 6.19
CA GLY A 405 0.19 22.06 6.75
C GLY A 405 1.66 21.67 6.50
N HIS A 406 1.97 20.49 5.95
CA HIS A 406 3.33 19.93 5.98
C HIS A 406 4.02 19.67 4.62
N LEU A 407 3.44 20.12 3.50
CA LEU A 407 3.95 19.81 2.15
C LEU A 407 4.95 20.82 1.54
N GLU A 408 5.36 21.89 2.24
CA GLU A 408 6.12 23.00 1.60
C GLU A 408 7.64 23.06 1.86
N HIS A 409 8.24 22.18 2.66
CA HIS A 409 9.69 22.28 2.91
C HIS A 409 10.41 20.96 2.73
N THR A 410 10.92 20.71 1.52
CA THR A 410 12.27 20.17 1.25
C THR A 410 12.41 19.79 -0.22
N GLN A 411 13.10 20.60 -1.02
CA GLN A 411 13.90 20.17 -2.18
C GLN A 411 14.54 21.40 -2.84
N HIS A 412 15.86 21.56 -2.71
CA HIS A 412 16.79 22.02 -3.75
C HIS A 412 18.19 22.22 -3.16
N ALA A 413 19.13 21.33 -3.49
CA ALA A 413 20.57 21.58 -3.37
C ALA A 413 21.23 21.16 -4.68
N GLY A 414 21.52 22.16 -5.54
CA GLY A 414 22.08 21.99 -6.88
C GLY A 414 23.60 22.06 -6.91
N LYS A 415 24.23 21.15 -7.66
CA LYS A 415 25.66 21.20 -8.01
C LYS A 415 25.89 22.21 -9.15
N ARG A 416 26.91 23.08 -9.00
CA ARG A 416 27.29 24.11 -9.99
C ARG A 416 28.00 23.48 -11.21
N GLN A 417 27.51 23.77 -12.41
CA GLN A 417 28.17 23.51 -13.70
C GLN A 417 28.52 24.86 -14.37
N PRO A 418 29.55 24.92 -15.24
CA PRO A 418 30.01 26.17 -15.85
C PRO A 418 29.00 26.81 -16.81
N ALA A 419 28.78 28.13 -16.67
CA ALA A 419 27.70 28.90 -17.29
C ALA A 419 27.68 28.91 -18.83
N SER A 420 28.83 28.82 -19.48
CA SER A 420 28.94 28.81 -20.96
C SER A 420 28.35 27.54 -21.60
N SER A 421 28.49 26.39 -20.92
CA SER A 421 27.91 25.12 -21.37
C SER A 421 26.38 25.08 -21.21
N LEU A 422 25.86 25.80 -20.22
CA LEU A 422 24.43 25.96 -19.93
C LEU A 422 23.76 26.90 -20.94
N LEU A 423 24.38 28.05 -21.24
CA LEU A 423 23.90 29.01 -22.22
C LEU A 423 23.84 28.42 -23.64
N MET A 424 24.86 27.65 -24.05
CA MET A 424 24.89 27.03 -25.38
C MET A 424 23.87 25.88 -25.52
N ARG A 425 23.69 25.04 -24.49
CA ARG A 425 22.65 24.00 -24.50
C ARG A 425 21.23 24.57 -24.45
N GLN A 426 21.03 25.67 -23.72
CA GLN A 426 19.72 26.31 -23.61
C GLN A 426 19.35 27.11 -24.87
N SER A 427 20.31 27.61 -25.65
CA SER A 427 20.05 28.43 -26.85
C SER A 427 19.68 27.64 -28.11
N VAL A 428 20.12 26.39 -28.25
CA VAL A 428 19.84 25.55 -29.43
C VAL A 428 18.34 25.38 -29.71
N PRO A 429 17.46 25.05 -28.73
CA PRO A 429 16.02 24.98 -28.97
C PRO A 429 15.41 26.29 -29.48
N PHE A 430 15.88 27.44 -28.99
CA PHE A 430 15.37 28.75 -29.43
C PHE A 430 15.77 29.07 -30.87
N VAL A 431 17.01 28.75 -31.26
CA VAL A 431 17.48 28.93 -32.64
C VAL A 431 16.69 28.04 -33.61
N LEU A 432 16.48 26.77 -33.25
CA LEU A 432 15.66 25.85 -34.06
C LEU A 432 14.21 26.35 -34.16
N MET A 433 13.64 26.85 -33.07
CA MET A 433 12.29 27.43 -33.08
C MET A 433 12.21 28.66 -33.98
N ALA A 434 13.18 29.57 -33.89
CA ALA A 434 13.25 30.74 -34.77
C ALA A 434 13.37 30.34 -36.25
N LEU A 435 14.18 29.33 -36.55
CA LEU A 435 14.32 28.80 -37.91
C LEU A 435 12.98 28.22 -38.43
N ILE A 436 12.26 27.46 -37.62
CA ILE A 436 10.94 26.90 -37.98
C ILE A 436 9.95 28.02 -38.27
N VAL A 437 9.88 29.04 -37.41
CA VAL A 437 8.98 30.19 -37.59
C VAL A 437 9.31 30.97 -38.86
N VAL A 438 10.60 31.28 -39.08
CA VAL A 438 11.03 32.00 -40.29
C VAL A 438 10.71 31.18 -41.55
N THR A 439 11.01 29.88 -41.54
CA THR A 439 10.73 28.99 -42.67
C THR A 439 9.22 28.92 -42.97
N ALA A 440 8.40 28.72 -41.94
CA ALA A 440 6.95 28.69 -42.09
C ALA A 440 6.39 30.02 -42.62
N TYR A 441 6.85 31.14 -42.09
CA TYR A 441 6.45 32.48 -42.56
C TYR A 441 6.89 32.76 -44.00
N SER A 442 8.08 32.31 -44.40
CA SER A 442 8.54 32.40 -45.79
C SER A 442 7.69 31.56 -46.74
N LEU A 443 7.31 30.34 -46.34
CA LEU A 443 6.47 29.45 -47.14
C LEU A 443 5.01 29.95 -47.26
N LEU A 444 4.48 30.62 -46.23
CA LEU A 444 3.15 31.25 -46.28
C LEU A 444 3.05 32.35 -47.35
N LYS A 445 4.18 32.94 -47.78
CA LYS A 445 4.19 33.97 -48.84
C LYS A 445 4.20 33.38 -50.25
N LEU A 446 4.43 32.07 -50.39
CA LEU A 446 4.41 31.40 -51.68
C LEU A 446 2.95 31.10 -52.10
N PRO A 447 2.62 31.21 -53.40
CA PRO A 447 1.29 30.84 -53.89
C PRO A 447 1.04 29.34 -53.70
N ALA A 448 -0.23 28.98 -53.55
CA ALA A 448 -0.64 27.59 -53.41
C ALA A 448 -0.18 26.76 -54.64
N PRO A 449 0.34 25.53 -54.43
CA PRO A 449 0.66 24.60 -55.51
C PRO A 449 -0.54 24.30 -56.42
N ALA A 450 -0.26 23.90 -57.66
CA ALA A 450 -1.29 23.55 -58.63
C ALA A 450 -2.25 22.47 -58.07
N GLY A 451 -3.56 22.71 -58.18
CA GLY A 451 -4.60 21.81 -57.68
C GLY A 451 -4.97 21.97 -56.20
N LEU A 452 -4.37 22.92 -55.47
CA LEU A 452 -4.65 23.17 -54.06
C LEU A 452 -5.21 24.58 -53.81
N THR A 453 -6.17 24.70 -52.90
CA THR A 453 -6.70 26.00 -52.47
C THR A 453 -5.72 26.74 -51.55
N GLU A 454 -5.84 28.06 -51.42
CA GLU A 454 -5.02 28.84 -50.49
C GLU A 454 -5.23 28.38 -49.03
N ALA A 455 -6.47 28.14 -48.63
CA ALA A 455 -6.80 27.56 -47.32
C ALA A 455 -6.17 26.17 -47.14
N GLY A 456 -6.15 25.35 -48.19
CA GLY A 456 -5.49 24.03 -48.18
C GLY A 456 -3.98 24.14 -48.04
N TRP A 457 -3.35 25.10 -48.71
CA TRP A 457 -1.92 25.37 -48.56
C TRP A 457 -1.57 25.80 -47.13
N HIS A 458 -2.36 26.70 -46.56
CA HIS A 458 -2.19 27.14 -45.18
C HIS A 458 -2.39 25.99 -44.16
N SER A 459 -3.40 25.14 -44.36
CA SER A 459 -3.59 23.93 -43.55
C SER A 459 -2.40 22.97 -43.64
N LEU A 460 -1.82 22.75 -44.83
CA LEU A 460 -0.62 21.92 -44.99
C LEU A 460 0.60 22.50 -44.28
N LEU A 461 0.78 23.82 -44.33
CA LEU A 461 1.89 24.47 -43.66
C LEU A 461 1.76 24.37 -42.13
N VAL A 462 0.57 24.58 -41.59
CA VAL A 462 0.32 24.38 -40.15
C VAL A 462 0.58 22.92 -39.75
N PHE A 463 0.08 21.96 -40.53
CA PHE A 463 0.38 20.55 -40.31
C PHE A 463 1.88 20.25 -40.38
N GLY A 464 2.60 20.80 -41.35
CA GLY A 464 4.06 20.65 -41.49
C GLY A 464 4.84 21.20 -40.30
N VAL A 465 4.45 22.37 -39.78
CA VAL A 465 5.04 22.94 -38.55
C VAL A 465 4.78 22.03 -37.35
N CYS A 466 3.53 21.61 -37.14
CA CYS A 466 3.17 20.69 -36.07
C CYS A 466 3.88 19.35 -36.19
N LEU A 467 4.04 18.82 -37.41
CA LEU A 467 4.78 17.59 -37.71
C LEU A 467 6.24 17.71 -37.29
N VAL A 468 6.93 18.77 -37.71
CA VAL A 468 8.33 19.01 -37.32
C VAL A 468 8.47 19.11 -35.81
N LEU A 469 7.55 19.80 -35.13
CA LEU A 469 7.57 19.98 -33.68
C LEU A 469 7.23 18.70 -32.90
N TRP A 470 6.27 17.90 -33.37
CA TRP A 470 5.95 16.59 -32.78
C TRP A 470 7.11 15.60 -32.93
N VAL A 471 7.79 15.61 -34.09
CA VAL A 471 8.94 14.73 -34.34
C VAL A 471 10.17 15.18 -33.56
N SER A 472 10.46 16.49 -33.52
CA SER A 472 11.64 17.00 -32.82
C SER A 472 11.48 17.06 -31.30
N GLN A 473 10.24 17.02 -30.79
CA GLN A 473 9.87 17.23 -29.39
C GLN A 473 10.45 18.53 -28.79
N LEU A 474 10.65 19.56 -29.63
CA LEU A 474 11.07 20.90 -29.18
C LEU A 474 10.04 21.53 -28.23
N LEU A 475 8.76 21.19 -28.42
CA LEU A 475 7.66 21.51 -27.52
C LEU A 475 6.95 20.23 -27.10
N PRO A 476 6.35 20.19 -25.90
CA PRO A 476 5.47 19.09 -25.51
C PRO A 476 4.36 18.89 -26.55
N LEU A 477 3.95 17.64 -26.78
CA LEU A 477 2.98 17.29 -27.82
C LEU A 477 1.65 18.05 -27.67
N SER A 478 1.19 18.21 -26.43
CA SER A 478 -0.02 18.97 -26.07
C SER A 478 0.10 20.45 -26.42
N VAL A 479 1.26 21.07 -26.16
CA VAL A 479 1.53 22.47 -26.48
C VAL A 479 1.60 22.67 -28.00
N THR A 480 2.21 21.72 -28.72
CA THR A 480 2.24 21.74 -30.19
C THR A 480 0.84 21.64 -30.79
N SER A 481 -0.02 20.80 -30.23
CA SER A 481 -1.43 20.69 -30.63
C SER A 481 -2.21 21.99 -30.39
N LEU A 482 -2.01 22.64 -29.23
CA LEU A 482 -2.63 23.94 -28.92
C LEU A 482 -2.13 25.03 -29.88
N LEU A 483 -0.83 25.03 -30.20
CA LEU A 483 -0.25 25.92 -31.20
C LEU A 483 -0.91 25.70 -32.57
N GLY A 484 -1.07 24.45 -33.01
CA GLY A 484 -1.76 24.12 -34.25
C GLY A 484 -3.19 24.67 -34.29
N MET A 485 -3.96 24.48 -33.21
CA MET A 485 -5.31 25.05 -33.08
C MET A 485 -5.31 26.57 -33.16
N ALA A 486 -4.33 27.24 -32.56
CA ALA A 486 -4.21 28.69 -32.63
C ALA A 486 -3.78 29.19 -34.02
N LEU A 487 -2.92 28.44 -34.71
CA LEU A 487 -2.40 28.81 -36.02
C LEU A 487 -3.44 28.66 -37.13
N LEU A 488 -4.27 27.62 -37.12
CA LEU A 488 -5.30 27.38 -38.16
C LEU A 488 -6.18 28.61 -38.46
N PRO A 489 -6.82 29.27 -37.47
CA PRO A 489 -7.60 30.49 -37.72
C PRO A 489 -6.71 31.70 -37.99
N LEU A 490 -5.49 31.76 -37.43
CA LEU A 490 -4.57 32.88 -37.63
C LEU A 490 -4.11 32.98 -39.09
N VAL A 491 -3.88 31.85 -39.75
CA VAL A 491 -3.51 31.78 -41.17
C VAL A 491 -4.75 31.74 -42.09
N GLY A 492 -5.97 31.81 -41.55
CA GLY A 492 -7.20 31.79 -42.32
C GLY A 492 -7.53 30.43 -42.96
N ALA A 493 -6.94 29.33 -42.47
CA ALA A 493 -7.22 27.99 -42.99
C ALA A 493 -8.61 27.46 -42.57
N MET A 494 -9.07 27.83 -41.37
CA MET A 494 -10.39 27.44 -40.84
C MET A 494 -10.89 28.48 -39.84
N SER A 495 -12.21 28.63 -39.67
CA SER A 495 -12.75 29.62 -38.71
C SER A 495 -12.44 29.25 -37.26
N SER A 496 -12.27 30.24 -36.38
CA SER A 496 -11.98 29.99 -34.95
C SER A 496 -13.11 29.22 -34.25
N ALA A 497 -14.36 29.48 -34.62
CA ALA A 497 -15.52 28.76 -34.09
C ALA A 497 -15.46 27.26 -34.44
N ASP A 498 -15.15 26.93 -35.70
CA ASP A 498 -15.03 25.54 -36.14
C ASP A 498 -13.84 24.82 -35.48
N VAL A 499 -12.70 25.50 -35.37
CA VAL A 499 -11.49 24.93 -34.76
C VAL A 499 -11.72 24.57 -33.29
N TYR A 500 -12.29 25.49 -32.51
CA TYR A 500 -12.49 25.25 -31.08
C TYR A 500 -13.66 24.30 -30.79
N ALA A 501 -14.67 24.23 -31.67
CA ALA A 501 -15.76 23.27 -31.54
C ALA A 501 -15.28 21.81 -31.60
N LEU A 502 -14.19 21.52 -32.33
CA LEU A 502 -13.62 20.17 -32.44
C LEU A 502 -13.04 19.65 -31.11
N PHE A 503 -12.77 20.53 -30.14
CA PHE A 503 -12.41 20.10 -28.79
C PHE A 503 -13.57 19.38 -28.06
N GLY A 504 -14.81 19.67 -28.48
CA GLY A 504 -16.04 19.03 -27.99
C GLY A 504 -16.32 17.64 -28.56
N ASN A 505 -15.39 17.07 -29.35
CA ASN A 505 -15.57 15.76 -29.99
C ASN A 505 -15.76 14.64 -28.95
N THR A 506 -16.64 13.68 -29.27
CA THR A 506 -17.02 12.57 -28.38
C THR A 506 -15.84 11.71 -27.96
N ALA A 507 -14.85 11.50 -28.83
CA ALA A 507 -13.67 10.71 -28.51
C ALA A 507 -12.76 11.39 -27.46
N VAL A 508 -12.67 12.74 -27.47
CA VAL A 508 -11.94 13.49 -26.45
C VAL A 508 -12.54 13.24 -25.07
N PHE A 509 -13.87 13.28 -24.96
CA PHE A 509 -14.59 12.99 -23.71
C PHE A 509 -14.53 11.52 -23.30
N PHE A 510 -14.51 10.58 -24.26
CA PHE A 510 -14.31 9.16 -23.97
C PHE A 510 -12.96 8.91 -23.31
N ILE A 511 -11.88 9.50 -23.84
CA ILE A 511 -10.53 9.37 -23.28
C ILE A 511 -10.43 10.01 -21.90
N LEU A 512 -10.99 11.21 -21.75
CA LEU A 512 -11.04 11.88 -20.46
C LEU A 512 -11.70 10.98 -19.40
N GLY A 513 -12.87 10.40 -19.74
CA GLY A 513 -13.56 9.45 -18.87
C GLY A 513 -12.73 8.19 -18.57
N ALA A 514 -12.11 7.59 -19.60
CA ALA A 514 -11.27 6.41 -19.45
C ALA A 514 -10.04 6.66 -18.55
N PHE A 515 -9.37 7.81 -18.68
CA PHE A 515 -8.24 8.17 -17.82
C PHE A 515 -8.66 8.46 -16.39
N ILE A 516 -9.80 9.11 -16.18
CA ILE A 516 -10.35 9.31 -14.83
C ILE A 516 -10.65 7.95 -14.17
N LEU A 517 -11.26 7.02 -14.90
CA LEU A 517 -11.53 5.66 -14.40
C LEU A 517 -10.22 4.90 -14.12
N ALA A 518 -9.24 4.97 -15.01
CA ALA A 518 -7.93 4.35 -14.81
C ALA A 518 -7.21 4.91 -13.57
N ALA A 519 -7.27 6.22 -13.35
CA ALA A 519 -6.76 6.87 -12.14
C ALA A 519 -7.49 6.37 -10.88
N GLY A 520 -8.81 6.14 -10.97
CA GLY A 520 -9.59 5.49 -9.91
C GLY A 520 -9.13 4.07 -9.61
N ILE A 521 -8.86 3.25 -10.63
CA ILE A 521 -8.31 1.89 -10.47
C ILE A 521 -6.98 1.93 -9.73
N MET A 522 -6.05 2.81 -10.14
CA MET A 522 -4.75 2.96 -9.49
C MET A 522 -4.90 3.39 -8.03
N LYS A 523 -5.71 4.43 -7.77
CA LYS A 523 -5.86 4.98 -6.41
C LYS A 523 -6.58 4.03 -5.45
N SER A 524 -7.51 3.22 -5.96
CA SER A 524 -8.22 2.22 -5.15
C SER A 524 -7.33 1.06 -4.68
N GLY A 525 -6.10 0.95 -5.20
CA GLY A 525 -5.17 -0.16 -4.92
C GLY A 525 -5.54 -1.47 -5.61
N LEU A 526 -6.59 -1.48 -6.45
CA LEU A 526 -7.06 -2.68 -7.15
C LEU A 526 -5.96 -3.30 -8.01
N SER A 527 -5.25 -2.48 -8.79
CA SER A 527 -4.17 -2.93 -9.68
C SER A 527 -3.04 -3.63 -8.92
N GLU A 528 -2.61 -3.09 -7.78
CA GLU A 528 -1.57 -3.69 -6.93
C GLU A 528 -2.03 -5.01 -6.31
N HIS A 529 -3.27 -5.10 -5.82
CA HIS A 529 -3.80 -6.34 -5.23
C HIS A 529 -3.90 -7.46 -6.27
N VAL A 530 -4.41 -7.15 -7.47
CA VAL A 530 -4.49 -8.13 -8.58
C VAL A 530 -3.08 -8.59 -8.97
N ALA A 531 -2.13 -7.65 -9.09
CA ALA A 531 -0.77 -7.98 -9.46
C ALA A 531 -0.10 -8.94 -8.45
N LEU A 532 -0.17 -8.63 -7.15
CA LEU A 532 0.41 -9.48 -6.11
C LEU A 532 -0.28 -10.84 -5.99
N ALA A 533 -1.61 -10.89 -6.17
CA ALA A 533 -2.36 -12.14 -6.16
C ALA A 533 -1.90 -13.08 -7.30
N VAL A 534 -1.65 -12.53 -8.48
CA VAL A 534 -1.10 -13.28 -9.62
C VAL A 534 0.34 -13.69 -9.33
N PHE A 535 1.22 -12.77 -8.93
CA PHE A 535 2.63 -13.11 -8.67
C PHE A 535 2.80 -14.18 -7.59
N LYS A 536 1.97 -14.18 -6.54
CA LYS A 536 1.96 -15.25 -5.53
C LYS A 536 1.69 -16.63 -6.11
N ARG A 537 0.86 -16.74 -7.16
CA ARG A 537 0.54 -18.03 -7.79
C ARG A 537 1.61 -18.50 -8.78
N PHE A 538 2.43 -17.59 -9.30
CA PHE A 538 3.45 -17.88 -10.33
C PHE A 538 4.91 -17.81 -9.83
N ASN A 539 5.17 -17.53 -8.55
CA ASN A 539 6.52 -17.40 -8.00
C ASN A 539 7.31 -18.71 -7.79
N ALA A 540 6.67 -19.88 -7.95
CA ALA A 540 7.29 -21.17 -7.63
C ALA A 540 8.37 -21.63 -8.64
N SER A 541 8.53 -20.96 -9.78
CA SER A 541 9.51 -21.31 -10.81
C SER A 541 9.94 -20.06 -11.59
N SER A 542 11.22 -19.99 -11.97
CA SER A 542 11.77 -18.91 -12.80
C SER A 542 10.99 -18.73 -14.10
N ARG A 543 10.67 -19.80 -14.82
CA ARG A 543 9.85 -19.75 -16.04
C ARG A 543 8.47 -19.12 -15.79
N LYS A 544 7.80 -19.58 -14.73
CA LYS A 544 6.45 -19.08 -14.36
C LYS A 544 6.49 -17.61 -13.97
N LEU A 545 7.53 -17.20 -13.24
CA LEU A 545 7.74 -15.80 -12.90
C LEU A 545 7.91 -14.97 -14.17
N LEU A 546 8.81 -15.36 -15.07
CA LEU A 546 9.06 -14.65 -16.33
C LEU A 546 7.80 -14.52 -17.19
N LEU A 547 7.01 -15.59 -17.31
CA LEU A 547 5.72 -15.55 -18.02
C LEU A 547 4.71 -14.64 -17.32
N SER A 548 4.65 -14.65 -15.99
CA SER A 548 3.77 -13.74 -15.25
C SER A 548 4.18 -12.28 -15.45
N MET A 549 5.48 -12.00 -15.62
CA MET A 549 5.99 -10.67 -15.93
C MET A 549 5.60 -10.19 -17.32
N LEU A 550 5.19 -11.08 -18.24
CA LEU A 550 4.67 -10.70 -19.56
C LEU A 550 3.14 -10.64 -19.56
N LEU A 551 2.49 -11.71 -19.12
CA LEU A 551 1.04 -11.91 -19.30
C LEU A 551 0.19 -11.06 -18.36
N LEU A 552 0.64 -10.82 -17.14
CA LEU A 552 -0.09 -9.95 -16.20
C LEU A 552 -0.15 -8.50 -16.71
N PRO A 553 0.98 -7.83 -17.04
CA PRO A 553 0.90 -6.48 -17.59
C PRO A 553 0.09 -6.43 -18.88
N ALA A 554 0.16 -7.45 -19.73
CA ALA A 554 -0.66 -7.51 -20.94
C ALA A 554 -2.16 -7.52 -20.64
N LEU A 555 -2.59 -8.35 -19.69
CA LEU A 555 -3.98 -8.39 -19.25
C LEU A 555 -4.41 -7.08 -18.59
N MET A 556 -3.55 -6.50 -17.73
CA MET A 556 -3.82 -5.23 -17.07
C MET A 556 -3.97 -4.08 -18.07
N ALA A 557 -3.16 -4.08 -19.13
CA ALA A 557 -3.17 -3.07 -20.19
C ALA A 557 -4.43 -3.14 -21.07
N CYS A 558 -5.21 -4.23 -21.02
CA CYS A 558 -6.54 -4.25 -21.63
C CYS A 558 -7.55 -3.33 -20.92
N PHE A 559 -7.28 -2.92 -19.68
CA PHE A 559 -8.24 -2.19 -18.82
C PHE A 559 -7.75 -0.82 -18.38
N MET A 560 -6.46 -0.54 -18.53
CA MET A 560 -5.87 0.74 -18.17
C MET A 560 -4.69 1.05 -19.10
N PRO A 561 -4.24 2.31 -19.18
CA PRO A 561 -3.15 2.67 -20.07
C PRO A 561 -1.84 1.92 -19.77
N GLU A 562 -1.12 1.51 -20.81
CA GLU A 562 0.13 0.74 -20.71
C GLU A 562 1.21 1.41 -19.84
N HIS A 563 1.29 2.74 -19.84
CA HIS A 563 2.20 3.51 -19.01
C HIS A 563 1.81 3.46 -17.52
N ALA A 564 0.52 3.43 -17.20
CA ALA A 564 0.01 3.28 -15.85
C ALA A 564 0.30 1.88 -15.31
N VAL A 565 0.12 0.84 -16.13
CA VAL A 565 0.50 -0.54 -15.80
C VAL A 565 1.98 -0.62 -15.46
N ALA A 566 2.85 -0.07 -16.32
CA ALA A 566 4.28 -0.07 -16.09
C ALA A 566 4.65 0.68 -14.80
N ALA A 567 4.06 1.84 -14.53
CA ALA A 567 4.31 2.61 -13.32
C ALA A 567 3.94 1.86 -12.03
N VAL A 568 2.82 1.13 -12.03
CA VAL A 568 2.37 0.32 -10.88
C VAL A 568 3.26 -0.91 -10.69
N LEU A 569 3.62 -1.59 -11.77
CA LEU A 569 4.36 -2.85 -11.69
C LEU A 569 5.87 -2.64 -11.47
N LEU A 570 6.46 -1.57 -11.99
CA LEU A 570 7.91 -1.36 -11.94
C LEU A 570 8.51 -1.45 -10.53
N PRO A 571 7.94 -0.81 -9.48
CA PRO A 571 8.47 -0.95 -8.11
C PRO A 571 8.40 -2.38 -7.59
N ILE A 572 7.33 -3.12 -7.93
CA ILE A 572 7.14 -4.52 -7.54
C ILE A 572 8.17 -5.40 -8.23
N VAL A 573 8.32 -5.24 -9.55
CA VAL A 573 9.29 -5.97 -10.37
C VAL A 573 10.71 -5.70 -9.90
N TRP A 574 11.04 -4.44 -9.63
CA TRP A 574 12.32 -4.05 -9.07
C TRP A 574 12.60 -4.73 -7.73
N SER A 575 11.63 -4.74 -6.81
CA SER A 575 11.74 -5.43 -5.51
C SER A 575 11.97 -6.93 -5.67
N ILE A 576 11.30 -7.57 -6.64
CA ILE A 576 11.49 -9.00 -6.95
C ILE A 576 12.90 -9.26 -7.48
N VAL A 577 13.38 -8.46 -8.44
CA VAL A 577 14.73 -8.60 -9.01
C VAL A 577 15.81 -8.45 -7.92
N GLN A 578 15.62 -7.50 -7.00
CA GLN A 578 16.50 -7.36 -5.83
C GLN A 578 16.40 -8.56 -4.87
N GLY A 579 15.20 -9.11 -4.66
CA GLY A 579 14.99 -10.33 -3.87
C GLY A 579 15.71 -11.55 -4.44
N LEU A 580 15.82 -11.65 -5.75
CA LEU A 580 16.57 -12.70 -6.44
C LEU A 580 18.10 -12.49 -6.38
N GLY A 581 18.57 -11.38 -5.81
CA GLY A 581 20.00 -11.06 -5.72
C GLY A 581 20.66 -10.78 -7.09
N LEU A 582 19.86 -10.49 -8.12
CA LEU A 582 20.38 -10.29 -9.48
C LEU A 582 20.95 -8.88 -9.63
N LYS A 583 22.15 -8.80 -10.22
CA LYS A 583 22.85 -7.52 -10.47
C LYS A 583 22.57 -6.96 -11.86
N PRO A 584 22.75 -5.65 -12.09
CA PRO A 584 22.73 -5.07 -13.42
C PRO A 584 23.67 -5.81 -14.39
N GLY A 585 23.21 -6.08 -15.61
CA GLY A 585 23.92 -6.91 -16.59
C GLY A 585 23.58 -8.40 -16.55
N ASN A 586 22.81 -8.87 -15.56
CA ASN A 586 22.24 -10.22 -15.59
C ASN A 586 21.12 -10.31 -16.64
N ARG A 587 21.21 -11.29 -17.55
CA ARG A 587 20.29 -11.45 -18.68
C ARG A 587 18.85 -11.80 -18.25
N TYR A 588 18.69 -12.55 -17.16
CA TYR A 588 17.37 -12.88 -16.63
C TYR A 588 16.71 -11.68 -15.95
N ALA A 589 17.48 -10.86 -15.22
CA ALA A 589 16.97 -9.60 -14.68
C ALA A 589 16.51 -8.65 -15.80
N ALA A 590 17.32 -8.47 -16.84
CA ALA A 590 16.94 -7.69 -18.02
C ALA A 590 15.67 -8.24 -18.68
N ALA A 591 15.55 -9.57 -18.80
CA ALA A 591 14.39 -10.22 -19.37
C ALA A 591 13.11 -10.02 -18.55
N ILE A 592 13.19 -10.00 -17.22
CA ILE A 592 12.04 -9.70 -16.35
C ILE A 592 11.51 -8.29 -16.63
N PHE A 593 12.40 -7.30 -16.71
CA PHE A 593 12.00 -5.93 -17.01
C PHE A 593 11.44 -5.79 -18.42
N LEU A 594 12.10 -6.38 -19.43
CA LEU A 594 11.62 -6.40 -20.81
C LEU A 594 10.26 -7.11 -20.94
N ALA A 595 10.06 -8.22 -20.25
CA ALA A 595 8.78 -8.93 -20.22
C ALA A 595 7.66 -8.02 -19.71
N MET A 596 7.90 -7.27 -18.64
CA MET A 596 6.93 -6.31 -18.10
C MET A 596 6.60 -5.21 -19.10
N ALA A 597 7.61 -4.59 -19.70
CA ALA A 597 7.41 -3.54 -20.70
C ALA A 597 6.68 -4.06 -21.95
N TRP A 598 7.14 -5.17 -22.53
CA TRP A 598 6.52 -5.77 -23.71
C TRP A 598 5.09 -6.24 -23.43
N GLY A 599 4.84 -6.79 -22.25
CA GLY A 599 3.50 -7.17 -21.81
C GLY A 599 2.57 -5.97 -21.84
N ALA A 600 2.97 -4.86 -21.21
CA ALA A 600 2.16 -3.65 -21.16
C ALA A 600 1.91 -3.07 -22.56
N VAL A 601 2.96 -2.98 -23.40
CA VAL A 601 2.86 -2.47 -24.77
C VAL A 601 1.96 -3.34 -25.65
N ILE A 602 2.19 -4.66 -25.69
CA ILE A 602 1.42 -5.58 -26.53
C ILE A 602 -0.04 -5.63 -26.07
N GLY A 603 -0.27 -5.78 -24.76
CA GLY A 603 -1.63 -5.84 -24.21
C GLY A 603 -2.40 -4.54 -24.38
N GLY A 604 -1.71 -3.39 -24.33
CA GLY A 604 -2.34 -2.10 -24.50
C GLY A 604 -2.98 -1.89 -25.88
N VAL A 605 -2.66 -2.72 -26.88
CA VAL A 605 -3.24 -2.66 -28.24
C VAL A 605 -4.61 -3.36 -28.31
N MET A 606 -4.88 -4.31 -27.41
CA MET A 606 -6.05 -5.19 -27.46
C MET A 606 -7.39 -4.44 -27.42
N THR A 607 -7.48 -3.36 -26.66
CA THR A 607 -8.72 -2.61 -26.43
C THR A 607 -8.49 -1.11 -26.59
N LEU A 608 -9.59 -0.35 -26.69
CA LEU A 608 -9.53 1.11 -26.74
C LEU A 608 -9.05 1.78 -25.44
N LEU A 609 -8.85 1.00 -24.36
CA LEU A 609 -8.47 1.51 -23.03
C LEU A 609 -6.97 1.47 -22.78
N GLY A 610 -6.24 0.62 -23.51
CA GLY A 610 -4.84 0.34 -23.23
C GLY A 610 -3.87 1.44 -23.65
N GLY A 611 -4.30 2.34 -24.52
CA GLY A 611 -3.53 3.51 -24.91
C GLY A 611 -4.40 4.49 -25.65
N ALA A 612 -3.96 5.74 -25.70
CA ALA A 612 -4.77 6.79 -26.28
C ALA A 612 -4.95 6.60 -27.81
N ARG A 613 -4.03 5.89 -28.49
CA ARG A 613 -3.99 5.68 -29.95
C ARG A 613 -5.30 5.21 -30.59
N GLY A 614 -6.00 4.25 -29.98
CA GLY A 614 -7.23 3.70 -30.55
C GLY A 614 -8.39 4.70 -30.54
N PRO A 615 -8.68 5.33 -29.39
CA PRO A 615 -9.63 6.44 -29.34
C PRO A 615 -9.31 7.57 -30.33
N LEU A 616 -8.03 7.87 -30.59
CA LEU A 616 -7.64 8.89 -31.56
C LEU A 616 -8.02 8.48 -32.98
N ALA A 617 -7.72 7.23 -33.32
CA ALA A 617 -8.04 6.69 -34.63
C ALA A 617 -9.55 6.69 -34.89
N MET A 618 -10.33 6.33 -33.87
CA MET A 618 -11.79 6.41 -33.90
C MET A 618 -12.27 7.85 -34.11
N ALA A 619 -11.65 8.83 -33.43
CA ALA A 619 -12.00 10.24 -33.55
C ALA A 619 -11.75 10.78 -34.96
N ILE A 620 -10.53 10.56 -35.48
CA ILE A 620 -10.09 11.11 -36.76
C ILE A 620 -10.92 10.51 -37.90
N VAL A 621 -11.12 9.18 -37.92
CA VAL A 621 -11.93 8.56 -38.98
C VAL A 621 -13.40 8.99 -38.90
N GLY A 622 -13.93 9.15 -37.68
CA GLY A 622 -15.29 9.65 -37.44
C GLY A 622 -15.50 11.05 -38.01
N GLU A 623 -14.58 11.97 -37.74
CA GLU A 623 -14.63 13.34 -38.27
C GLU A 623 -14.39 13.39 -39.78
N MET A 624 -13.46 12.58 -40.29
CA MET A 624 -13.12 12.58 -41.72
C MET A 624 -14.13 11.89 -42.63
N THR A 625 -14.96 10.98 -42.10
CA THR A 625 -15.81 10.13 -42.94
C THR A 625 -17.27 10.10 -42.51
N GLY A 626 -17.59 10.63 -41.32
CA GLY A 626 -18.90 10.47 -40.69
C GLY A 626 -19.18 9.04 -40.19
N LYS A 627 -18.23 8.10 -40.35
CA LYS A 627 -18.34 6.71 -39.90
C LYS A 627 -17.29 6.42 -38.83
N GLY A 628 -17.69 5.68 -37.81
CA GLY A 628 -16.79 5.21 -36.75
C GLY A 628 -16.83 3.69 -36.62
N PHE A 629 -16.00 3.16 -35.73
CA PHE A 629 -15.98 1.75 -35.36
C PHE A 629 -16.30 1.59 -33.87
N SER A 630 -16.89 0.45 -33.51
CA SER A 630 -17.26 0.14 -32.13
C SER A 630 -16.06 -0.36 -31.30
N PHE A 631 -16.26 -0.48 -29.99
CA PHE A 631 -15.28 -1.12 -29.11
C PHE A 631 -14.98 -2.57 -29.54
N VAL A 632 -16.00 -3.28 -30.01
CA VAL A 632 -15.90 -4.68 -30.44
C VAL A 632 -15.10 -4.78 -31.74
N ASP A 633 -15.36 -3.89 -32.71
CA ASP A 633 -14.65 -3.88 -34.00
C ASP A 633 -13.14 -3.71 -33.80
N TRP A 634 -12.74 -2.76 -32.94
CA TRP A 634 -11.34 -2.56 -32.57
C TRP A 634 -10.73 -3.83 -31.97
N THR A 635 -11.38 -4.41 -30.96
CA THR A 635 -10.83 -5.57 -30.25
C THR A 635 -10.75 -6.79 -31.16
N LEU A 636 -11.74 -7.02 -32.02
CA LEU A 636 -11.69 -8.12 -32.99
C LEU A 636 -10.59 -7.90 -34.04
N ALA A 637 -10.37 -6.68 -34.50
CA ALA A 637 -9.30 -6.35 -35.44
C ALA A 637 -7.90 -6.53 -34.81
N ALA A 638 -7.73 -6.17 -33.53
CA ALA A 638 -6.45 -6.20 -32.81
C ALA A 638 -6.10 -7.57 -32.20
N ALA A 639 -7.10 -8.39 -31.83
CA ALA A 639 -6.88 -9.60 -31.03
C ALA A 639 -5.89 -10.62 -31.63
N PRO A 640 -5.96 -10.99 -32.93
CA PRO A 640 -5.00 -11.94 -33.50
C PRO A 640 -3.56 -11.43 -33.45
N MET A 641 -3.36 -10.12 -33.69
CA MET A 641 -2.05 -9.51 -33.60
C MET A 641 -1.51 -9.54 -32.16
N VAL A 642 -2.33 -9.15 -31.18
CA VAL A 642 -1.92 -9.14 -29.77
C VAL A 642 -1.57 -10.54 -29.29
N ILE A 643 -2.43 -11.53 -29.57
CA ILE A 643 -2.19 -12.94 -29.18
C ILE A 643 -0.94 -13.47 -29.87
N GLY A 644 -0.78 -13.23 -31.17
CA GLY A 644 0.41 -13.63 -31.93
C GLY A 644 1.69 -13.00 -31.37
N MET A 645 1.66 -11.70 -31.06
CA MET A 645 2.81 -10.98 -30.49
C MET A 645 3.16 -11.46 -29.08
N LEU A 646 2.17 -11.77 -28.23
CA LEU A 646 2.42 -12.38 -26.93
C LEU A 646 3.09 -13.74 -27.09
N LEU A 647 2.66 -14.57 -28.04
CA LEU A 647 3.30 -15.86 -28.32
C LEU A 647 4.75 -15.70 -28.79
N VAL A 648 5.03 -14.76 -29.69
CA VAL A 648 6.40 -14.44 -30.13
C VAL A 648 7.26 -13.99 -28.93
N ALA A 649 6.74 -13.08 -28.10
CA ALA A 649 7.44 -12.62 -26.90
C ALA A 649 7.71 -13.77 -25.91
N VAL A 650 6.75 -14.67 -25.70
CA VAL A 650 6.94 -15.88 -24.88
C VAL A 650 8.07 -16.75 -25.43
N VAL A 651 8.11 -17.00 -26.74
CA VAL A 651 9.16 -17.82 -27.37
C VAL A 651 10.53 -17.19 -27.20
N ILE A 652 10.64 -15.88 -27.43
CA ILE A 652 11.89 -15.10 -27.23
C ILE A 652 12.35 -15.24 -25.77
N LEU A 653 11.47 -14.97 -24.81
CA LEU A 653 11.80 -14.99 -23.39
C LEU A 653 12.19 -16.39 -22.91
N LEU A 654 11.47 -17.44 -23.30
CA LEU A 654 11.74 -18.79 -22.80
C LEU A 654 12.93 -19.48 -23.49
N LYS A 655 13.18 -19.21 -24.78
CA LYS A 655 14.25 -19.87 -25.53
C LYS A 655 15.60 -19.13 -25.47
N LEU A 656 15.59 -17.79 -25.36
CA LEU A 656 16.82 -17.00 -25.47
C LEU A 656 17.37 -16.53 -24.12
N VAL A 657 16.59 -16.63 -23.04
CA VAL A 657 16.98 -16.18 -21.71
C VAL A 657 17.33 -17.39 -20.83
N PRO A 658 18.57 -17.46 -20.28
CA PRO A 658 18.94 -18.49 -19.33
C PRO A 658 18.15 -18.28 -18.02
N HIS A 659 17.47 -19.32 -17.54
CA HIS A 659 16.55 -19.25 -16.40
C HIS A 659 16.75 -20.40 -15.39
N ASP A 660 17.81 -21.20 -15.55
CA ASP A 660 18.13 -22.33 -14.67
C ASP A 660 18.95 -21.87 -13.46
N GLY A 661 18.76 -22.51 -12.30
CA GLY A 661 19.55 -22.26 -11.09
C GLY A 661 19.22 -20.98 -10.32
N ILE A 662 18.08 -20.34 -10.60
CA ILE A 662 17.65 -19.12 -9.90
C ILE A 662 16.88 -19.49 -8.63
N ASP A 663 17.38 -19.06 -7.48
CA ASP A 663 16.69 -19.24 -6.21
C ASP A 663 15.46 -18.31 -6.12
N MET A 664 14.29 -18.93 -6.01
CA MET A 664 12.99 -18.25 -5.99
C MET A 664 12.52 -17.90 -4.57
N GLN A 665 13.22 -18.35 -3.51
CA GLN A 665 12.85 -18.04 -2.12
C GLN A 665 12.88 -16.53 -1.88
N GLY A 666 13.95 -15.85 -2.32
CA GLY A 666 14.09 -14.41 -2.18
C GLY A 666 12.99 -13.61 -2.89
N ALA A 667 12.57 -14.01 -4.10
CA ALA A 667 11.43 -13.40 -4.79
C ALA A 667 10.12 -13.60 -4.04
N SER A 668 9.89 -14.82 -3.52
CA SER A 668 8.68 -15.16 -2.77
C SER A 668 8.56 -14.34 -1.48
N LEU A 669 9.66 -14.17 -0.75
CA LEU A 669 9.73 -13.34 0.45
C LEU A 669 9.44 -11.86 0.15
N ARG A 670 9.92 -11.33 -0.98
CA ARG A 670 9.63 -9.94 -1.40
C ARG A 670 8.17 -9.73 -1.80
N ILE A 671 7.58 -10.69 -2.52
CA ILE A 671 6.16 -10.66 -2.88
C ILE A 671 5.30 -10.73 -1.61
N GLU A 672 5.64 -11.63 -0.69
CA GLU A 672 4.93 -11.74 0.59
C GLU A 672 5.10 -10.49 1.45
N LYS A 673 6.31 -9.91 1.53
CA LYS A 673 6.56 -8.63 2.18
C LYS A 673 5.67 -7.52 1.58
N ARG A 674 5.64 -7.39 0.25
CA ARG A 674 4.82 -6.36 -0.40
C ARG A 674 3.32 -6.60 -0.18
N GLN A 675 2.89 -7.85 -0.13
CA GLN A 675 1.51 -8.22 0.20
C GLN A 675 1.16 -7.88 1.66
N LEU A 676 2.07 -8.12 2.60
CA LEU A 676 1.91 -7.73 4.00
C LEU A 676 1.89 -6.21 4.18
N GLU A 677 2.69 -5.48 3.42
CA GLU A 677 2.65 -4.01 3.37
C GLU A 677 1.30 -3.51 2.83
N LEU A 678 0.81 -4.09 1.72
CA LEU A 678 -0.43 -3.65 1.07
C LEU A 678 -1.68 -3.97 1.90
N GLY A 679 -1.70 -5.10 2.60
CA GLY A 679 -2.83 -5.54 3.41
C GLY A 679 -3.93 -6.23 2.59
N HIS A 680 -5.15 -6.26 3.12
CA HIS A 680 -6.31 -6.81 2.43
C HIS A 680 -6.99 -5.75 1.57
N MET A 681 -7.61 -6.19 0.46
CA MET A 681 -8.34 -5.30 -0.43
C MET A 681 -9.55 -4.68 0.29
N ASP A 682 -9.48 -3.36 0.45
CA ASP A 682 -10.54 -2.54 1.05
C ASP A 682 -11.84 -2.61 0.24
N VAL A 683 -12.96 -2.25 0.89
CA VAL A 683 -14.29 -2.15 0.27
C VAL A 683 -14.26 -1.25 -0.97
N ARG A 684 -13.47 -0.16 -0.95
CA ARG A 684 -13.29 0.74 -2.10
C ARG A 684 -12.70 0.02 -3.31
N GLY A 685 -11.69 -0.83 -3.13
CA GLY A 685 -11.09 -1.62 -4.21
C GLY A 685 -12.06 -2.64 -4.80
N LYS A 686 -12.87 -3.28 -3.96
CA LYS A 686 -13.94 -4.20 -4.41
C LYS A 686 -15.03 -3.45 -5.19
N ALA A 687 -15.48 -2.31 -4.69
CA ALA A 687 -16.46 -1.46 -5.38
C ALA A 687 -15.94 -0.98 -6.74
N MET A 688 -14.66 -0.58 -6.82
CA MET A 688 -14.02 -0.18 -8.07
C MET A 688 -13.96 -1.34 -9.08
N SER A 689 -13.72 -2.57 -8.61
CA SER A 689 -13.73 -3.76 -9.47
C SER A 689 -15.09 -3.99 -10.11
N VAL A 690 -16.16 -3.88 -9.31
CA VAL A 690 -17.54 -4.04 -9.78
C VAL A 690 -17.90 -2.92 -10.75
N LEU A 691 -17.57 -1.66 -10.42
CA LEU A 691 -17.82 -0.52 -11.30
C LEU A 691 -17.16 -0.72 -12.66
N MET A 692 -15.88 -1.07 -12.68
CA MET A 692 -15.14 -1.28 -13.93
C MET A 692 -15.73 -2.43 -14.77
N LEU A 693 -16.12 -3.53 -14.12
CA LEU A 693 -16.76 -4.65 -14.80
C LEU A 693 -18.09 -4.22 -15.45
N VAL A 694 -18.92 -3.46 -14.73
CA VAL A 694 -20.19 -2.93 -15.25
C VAL A 694 -19.97 -1.96 -16.40
N THR A 695 -19.01 -1.03 -16.28
CA THR A 695 -18.67 -0.07 -17.35
C THR A 695 -18.25 -0.78 -18.62
N MET A 696 -17.48 -1.85 -18.51
CA MET A 696 -17.02 -2.62 -19.67
C MET A 696 -18.14 -3.39 -20.35
N MET A 697 -19.02 -4.02 -19.57
CA MET A 697 -20.22 -4.65 -20.13
C MET A 697 -21.09 -3.61 -20.82
N ALA A 698 -21.22 -2.40 -20.25
CA ALA A 698 -21.93 -1.31 -20.90
C ALA A 698 -21.26 -0.89 -22.23
N TRP A 699 -19.94 -0.75 -22.31
CA TRP A 699 -19.28 -0.44 -23.59
C TRP A 699 -19.52 -1.51 -24.66
N ILE A 700 -19.54 -2.79 -24.29
CA ILE A 700 -19.75 -3.90 -25.23
C ILE A 700 -21.20 -3.95 -25.73
N PHE A 701 -22.19 -3.85 -24.84
CA PHE A 701 -23.59 -4.09 -25.19
C PHE A 701 -24.40 -2.81 -25.46
N LEU A 702 -23.97 -1.68 -24.91
CA LEU A 702 -24.71 -0.41 -24.95
C LEU A 702 -23.93 0.70 -25.68
N GLY A 703 -22.68 0.43 -26.09
CA GLY A 703 -21.78 1.39 -26.73
C GLY A 703 -22.36 1.99 -28.01
N ASP A 704 -22.93 1.17 -28.89
CA ASP A 704 -23.49 1.63 -30.17
C ASP A 704 -24.74 2.50 -29.99
N ARG A 705 -25.50 2.28 -28.90
CA ARG A 705 -26.75 2.99 -28.63
C ARG A 705 -26.55 4.32 -27.91
N PHE A 706 -25.68 4.35 -26.90
CA PHE A 706 -25.51 5.52 -26.02
C PHE A 706 -24.18 6.25 -26.21
N GLY A 707 -23.24 5.67 -26.96
CA GLY A 707 -21.89 6.21 -27.17
C GLY A 707 -20.94 5.88 -26.02
N LEU A 708 -19.69 5.55 -26.38
CA LEU A 708 -18.64 5.17 -25.42
C LEU A 708 -18.33 6.29 -24.41
N ALA A 709 -18.34 7.54 -24.88
CA ALA A 709 -18.07 8.72 -24.07
C ALA A 709 -19.11 8.90 -22.95
N THR A 710 -20.39 8.79 -23.30
CA THR A 710 -21.50 8.91 -22.34
C THR A 710 -21.39 7.87 -21.23
N ILE A 711 -21.12 6.61 -21.60
CA ILE A 711 -20.94 5.51 -20.64
C ILE A 711 -19.76 5.79 -19.71
N ALA A 712 -18.64 6.28 -20.26
CA ALA A 712 -17.45 6.64 -19.47
C ALA A 712 -17.76 7.76 -18.46
N LEU A 713 -18.44 8.82 -18.89
CA LEU A 713 -18.80 9.94 -18.03
C LEU A 713 -19.78 9.54 -16.92
N VAL A 714 -20.79 8.71 -17.22
CA VAL A 714 -21.70 8.16 -16.21
C VAL A 714 -20.93 7.31 -15.18
N ALA A 715 -19.99 6.49 -15.62
CA ALA A 715 -19.15 5.69 -14.73
C ALA A 715 -18.26 6.57 -13.84
N VAL A 716 -17.70 7.66 -14.37
CA VAL A 716 -16.95 8.66 -13.59
C VAL A 716 -17.83 9.27 -12.50
N VAL A 717 -19.04 9.72 -12.85
CA VAL A 717 -19.99 10.29 -11.87
C VAL A 717 -20.34 9.25 -10.81
N ALA A 718 -20.61 8.00 -11.21
CA ALA A 718 -20.90 6.91 -10.28
C ALA A 718 -19.73 6.63 -9.33
N MET A 719 -18.48 6.65 -9.83
CA MET A 719 -17.27 6.46 -9.03
C MET A 719 -17.17 7.47 -7.88
N PHE A 720 -17.45 8.74 -8.16
CA PHE A 720 -17.44 9.80 -7.16
C PHE A 720 -18.67 9.79 -6.25
N ALA A 721 -19.86 9.51 -6.79
CA ALA A 721 -21.08 9.40 -6.01
C ALA A 721 -20.99 8.27 -4.97
N LEU A 722 -20.38 7.15 -5.33
CA LEU A 722 -20.09 6.02 -4.44
C LEU A 722 -18.91 6.27 -3.49
N ARG A 723 -18.27 7.45 -3.56
CA ARG A 723 -17.10 7.85 -2.75
C ARG A 723 -15.95 6.83 -2.80
N ILE A 724 -15.72 6.24 -3.97
CA ILE A 724 -14.61 5.30 -4.17
C ILE A 724 -13.27 6.05 -4.09
N VAL A 725 -13.20 7.25 -4.69
CA VAL A 725 -12.02 8.14 -4.70
C VAL A 725 -12.44 9.61 -4.60
N GLY A 726 -11.55 10.47 -4.10
CA GLY A 726 -11.72 11.93 -4.11
C GLY A 726 -11.11 12.60 -5.35
N TRP A 727 -11.70 13.70 -5.83
CA TRP A 727 -11.22 14.38 -7.06
C TRP A 727 -9.76 14.84 -6.94
N LYS A 728 -9.42 15.49 -5.84
CA LYS A 728 -8.04 15.95 -5.55
C LYS A 728 -7.03 14.79 -5.51
N GLU A 729 -7.47 13.59 -5.13
CA GLU A 729 -6.59 12.42 -5.03
C GLU A 729 -6.17 11.87 -6.39
N ILE A 730 -7.06 11.96 -7.39
CA ILE A 730 -6.83 11.39 -8.71
C ILE A 730 -6.40 12.42 -9.76
N GLN A 731 -6.62 13.71 -9.52
CA GLN A 731 -6.32 14.77 -10.50
C GLN A 731 -4.87 14.74 -11.01
N SER A 732 -3.91 14.42 -10.14
CA SER A 732 -2.49 14.29 -10.49
C SER A 732 -2.16 13.06 -11.36
N HIS A 733 -3.07 12.09 -11.44
CA HIS A 733 -2.91 10.85 -12.21
C HIS A 733 -3.62 10.92 -13.57
N ILE A 734 -4.35 11.99 -13.85
CA ILE A 734 -5.02 12.22 -15.13
C ILE A 734 -4.04 12.90 -16.09
N ASP A 735 -3.82 12.31 -17.26
CA ASP A 735 -2.99 12.90 -18.31
C ASP A 735 -3.76 13.94 -19.13
N TRP A 736 -3.80 15.18 -18.61
CA TRP A 736 -4.40 16.32 -19.30
C TRP A 736 -3.69 16.65 -20.63
N GLY A 737 -2.39 16.34 -20.73
CA GLY A 737 -1.62 16.59 -21.92
C GLY A 737 -2.16 15.81 -23.11
N VAL A 738 -2.47 14.53 -22.90
CA VAL A 738 -3.07 13.69 -23.94
C VAL A 738 -4.44 14.21 -24.36
N VAL A 739 -5.32 14.61 -23.43
CA VAL A 739 -6.64 15.16 -23.78
C VAL A 739 -6.50 16.42 -24.66
N LEU A 740 -5.60 17.34 -24.30
CA LEU A 740 -5.34 18.56 -25.07
C LEU A 740 -4.73 18.26 -26.44
N MET A 741 -3.83 17.29 -26.50
CA MET A 741 -3.19 16.89 -27.74
C MET A 741 -4.20 16.41 -28.79
N TYR A 742 -5.26 15.70 -28.34
CA TYR A 742 -6.26 15.09 -29.21
C TYR A 742 -7.14 16.13 -29.87
N GLY A 743 -7.64 17.09 -29.10
CA GLY A 743 -8.43 18.20 -29.64
C GLY A 743 -7.67 18.93 -30.76
N GLY A 744 -6.38 19.19 -30.58
CA GLY A 744 -5.58 19.83 -31.62
C GLY A 744 -5.22 18.93 -32.79
N ALA A 745 -4.94 17.65 -32.56
CA ALA A 745 -4.69 16.69 -33.66
C ALA A 745 -5.93 16.52 -34.55
N ILE A 746 -7.11 16.41 -33.94
CA ILE A 746 -8.40 16.36 -34.64
C ILE A 746 -8.61 17.68 -35.42
N ALA A 747 -8.37 18.83 -34.80
CA ALA A 747 -8.50 20.12 -35.48
C ALA A 747 -7.62 20.23 -36.73
N ILE A 748 -6.36 19.80 -36.64
CA ILE A 748 -5.43 19.81 -37.78
C ILE A 748 -5.91 18.82 -38.86
N ALA A 749 -6.26 17.60 -38.47
CA ALA A 749 -6.76 16.56 -39.39
C ALA A 749 -8.02 17.01 -40.15
N THR A 750 -9.02 17.54 -39.43
CA THR A 750 -10.26 18.05 -40.02
C THR A 750 -9.99 19.25 -40.92
N SER A 751 -9.02 20.12 -40.59
CA SER A 751 -8.65 21.24 -41.48
C SER A 751 -8.09 20.74 -42.82
N LEU A 752 -7.24 19.70 -42.81
CA LEU A 752 -6.67 19.13 -44.02
C LEU A 752 -7.75 18.50 -44.92
N GLN A 753 -8.74 17.87 -44.31
CA GLN A 753 -9.87 17.27 -45.01
C GLN A 753 -10.79 18.34 -45.60
N LYS A 754 -11.26 19.31 -44.79
CA LYS A 754 -12.19 20.36 -45.23
C LYS A 754 -11.64 21.26 -46.34
N THR A 755 -10.32 21.45 -46.38
CA THR A 755 -9.65 22.31 -47.35
C THR A 755 -9.20 21.59 -48.63
N GLY A 756 -9.37 20.26 -48.71
CA GLY A 756 -8.91 19.43 -49.83
C GLY A 756 -7.41 19.12 -49.82
N ALA A 757 -6.67 19.59 -48.80
CA ALA A 757 -5.24 19.34 -48.64
C ALA A 757 -4.90 17.86 -48.47
N ALA A 758 -5.71 17.11 -47.73
CA ALA A 758 -5.49 15.68 -47.51
C ALA A 758 -5.56 14.86 -48.81
N GLU A 759 -6.53 15.18 -49.68
CA GLU A 759 -6.70 14.57 -51.00
C GLU A 759 -5.56 14.95 -51.97
N TRP A 760 -5.13 16.22 -51.93
CA TRP A 760 -4.00 16.69 -52.73
C TRP A 760 -2.69 15.98 -52.37
N VAL A 761 -2.41 15.77 -51.08
CA VAL A 761 -1.23 14.99 -50.65
C VAL A 761 -1.34 13.54 -51.13
N ALA A 762 -2.49 12.91 -50.95
CA ALA A 762 -2.67 11.51 -51.33
C ALA A 762 -2.51 11.28 -52.84
N THR A 763 -2.99 12.20 -53.68
CA THR A 763 -2.84 12.13 -55.14
C THR A 763 -1.42 12.50 -55.60
N SER A 764 -0.74 13.42 -54.91
CA SER A 764 0.61 13.88 -55.29
C SER A 764 1.72 12.88 -54.94
N PHE A 765 1.54 12.10 -53.86
CA PHE A 765 2.53 11.13 -53.38
C PHE A 765 2.11 9.67 -53.63
N TRP A 766 1.12 9.45 -54.51
CA TRP A 766 0.64 8.12 -54.86
C TRP A 766 1.70 7.32 -55.63
N PRO A 767 2.12 6.13 -55.15
CA PRO A 767 2.92 5.23 -55.95
C PRO A 767 2.03 4.49 -56.96
N ASP A 768 2.25 4.73 -58.26
CA ASP A 768 1.54 4.05 -59.34
C ASP A 768 1.69 2.52 -59.22
N GLY A 769 0.56 1.79 -59.27
CA GLY A 769 0.52 0.32 -59.31
C GLY A 769 0.48 -0.40 -57.95
N VAL A 770 0.41 0.30 -56.82
CA VAL A 770 0.25 -0.32 -55.48
C VAL A 770 -1.21 -0.19 -55.01
N ALA A 771 -1.89 -1.31 -54.78
CA ALA A 771 -3.29 -1.33 -54.33
C ALA A 771 -3.57 -2.44 -53.29
N GLY A 772 -4.71 -2.32 -52.59
CA GLY A 772 -5.20 -3.28 -51.61
C GLY A 772 -4.25 -3.50 -50.42
N VAL A 773 -4.10 -4.75 -49.98
CA VAL A 773 -3.25 -5.12 -48.82
C VAL A 773 -1.82 -4.58 -48.90
N ALA A 774 -1.25 -4.44 -50.11
CA ALA A 774 0.11 -3.95 -50.30
C ALA A 774 0.30 -2.50 -49.82
N ILE A 775 -0.66 -1.60 -50.08
CA ILE A 775 -0.57 -0.21 -49.60
C ILE A 775 -0.76 -0.16 -48.08
N LEU A 776 -1.61 -1.02 -47.50
CA LEU A 776 -1.78 -1.12 -46.05
C LEU A 776 -0.51 -1.60 -45.36
N ILE A 777 0.23 -2.55 -45.94
CA ILE A 777 1.52 -3.00 -45.41
C ILE A 777 2.54 -1.86 -45.43
N LEU A 778 2.58 -1.05 -46.49
CA LEU A 778 3.46 0.12 -46.56
C LEU A 778 3.10 1.16 -45.50
N ILE A 779 1.82 1.52 -45.39
CA ILE A 779 1.33 2.45 -44.37
C ILE A 779 1.68 1.94 -42.96
N ALA A 780 1.47 0.65 -42.71
CA ALA A 780 1.81 0.01 -41.44
C ALA A 780 3.32 0.07 -41.16
N LEU A 781 4.16 -0.27 -42.14
CA LEU A 781 5.61 -0.21 -42.01
C LEU A 781 6.10 1.20 -41.67
N PHE A 782 5.61 2.23 -42.37
CA PHE A 782 5.96 3.62 -42.07
C PHE A 782 5.50 4.05 -40.68
N THR A 783 4.27 3.69 -40.32
CA THR A 783 3.72 3.99 -38.98
C THR A 783 4.55 3.33 -37.88
N MET A 784 4.95 2.07 -38.08
CA MET A 784 5.76 1.30 -37.14
C MET A 784 7.16 1.87 -36.97
N LEU A 785 7.79 2.32 -38.06
CA LEU A 785 9.10 2.99 -37.99
C LEU A 785 9.01 4.35 -37.29
N LEU A 786 7.95 5.10 -37.57
CA LEU A 786 7.72 6.41 -36.99
C LEU A 786 7.54 6.30 -35.46
N THR A 787 6.73 5.34 -35.00
CA THR A 787 6.40 5.17 -33.58
C THR A 787 7.56 4.72 -32.69
N GLU A 788 8.69 4.29 -33.26
CA GLU A 788 9.91 4.04 -32.48
C GLU A 788 10.63 5.34 -32.10
N GLY A 789 10.46 6.40 -32.91
CA GLY A 789 11.09 7.70 -32.70
C GLY A 789 10.21 8.73 -31.99
N ILE A 790 8.88 8.57 -32.06
CA ILE A 790 7.90 9.51 -31.49
C ILE A 790 6.81 8.78 -30.70
N SER A 791 5.93 9.51 -30.01
CA SER A 791 4.85 8.86 -29.27
C SER A 791 3.81 8.20 -30.19
N ASN A 792 3.27 7.06 -29.75
CA ASN A 792 2.24 6.29 -30.47
C ASN A 792 1.07 7.17 -30.96
N SER A 793 0.55 8.03 -30.09
CA SER A 793 -0.56 8.91 -30.44
C SER A 793 -0.17 10.00 -31.43
N ALA A 794 1.08 10.51 -31.37
CA ALA A 794 1.57 11.45 -32.38
C ALA A 794 1.71 10.75 -33.74
N ALA A 795 2.18 9.49 -33.78
CA ALA A 795 2.23 8.72 -35.02
C ALA A 795 0.84 8.56 -35.65
N VAL A 796 -0.19 8.26 -34.85
CA VAL A 796 -1.59 8.21 -35.34
C VAL A 796 -2.07 9.57 -35.85
N ALA A 797 -1.82 10.65 -35.11
CA ALA A 797 -2.21 12.02 -35.49
C ALA A 797 -1.57 12.46 -36.82
N ILE A 798 -0.33 12.02 -37.08
CA ILE A 798 0.42 12.33 -38.29
C ILE A 798 -0.03 11.45 -39.46
N MET A 799 -0.15 10.14 -39.22
CA MET A 799 -0.34 9.17 -40.29
C MET A 799 -1.78 9.13 -40.80
N LEU A 800 -2.80 9.24 -39.95
CA LEU A 800 -4.19 9.06 -40.38
C LEU A 800 -4.69 10.09 -41.40
N PRO A 801 -4.42 11.41 -41.26
CA PRO A 801 -4.87 12.39 -42.25
C PRO A 801 -4.32 12.14 -43.65
N ILE A 802 -3.19 11.43 -43.77
CA ILE A 802 -2.55 11.06 -45.03
C ILE A 802 -3.01 9.68 -45.47
N ALA A 803 -3.03 8.71 -44.55
CA ALA A 803 -3.34 7.33 -44.83
C ALA A 803 -4.79 7.13 -45.26
N ILE A 804 -5.77 7.81 -44.64
CA ILE A 804 -7.19 7.62 -44.95
C ILE A 804 -7.51 8.00 -46.42
N PRO A 805 -7.17 9.20 -46.92
CA PRO A 805 -7.40 9.53 -48.33
C PRO A 805 -6.62 8.62 -49.27
N MET A 806 -5.37 8.24 -48.93
CA MET A 806 -4.61 7.27 -49.71
C MET A 806 -5.32 5.90 -49.78
N GLY A 807 -5.75 5.34 -48.65
CA GLY A 807 -6.48 4.08 -48.61
C GLY A 807 -7.76 4.14 -49.46
N THR A 808 -8.50 5.25 -49.35
CA THR A 808 -9.75 5.46 -50.10
C THR A 808 -9.51 5.47 -51.62
N LEU A 809 -8.43 6.13 -52.10
CA LEU A 809 -8.04 6.10 -53.52
C LEU A 809 -7.64 4.69 -54.00
N SER A 810 -7.14 3.84 -53.08
CA SER A 810 -6.83 2.43 -53.34
C SER A 810 -8.06 1.50 -53.26
N GLY A 811 -9.25 2.03 -53.00
CA GLY A 811 -10.46 1.22 -52.79
C GLY A 811 -10.55 0.51 -51.44
N ILE A 812 -9.69 0.89 -50.47
CA ILE A 812 -9.73 0.36 -49.11
C ILE A 812 -10.71 1.16 -48.28
N ASP A 813 -11.47 0.48 -47.43
CA ASP A 813 -12.39 1.15 -46.51
C ASP A 813 -11.62 2.06 -45.52
N PRO A 814 -12.05 3.31 -45.29
CA PRO A 814 -11.39 4.22 -44.36
C PRO A 814 -11.26 3.70 -42.93
N ILE A 815 -12.22 2.88 -42.46
CA ILE A 815 -12.19 2.27 -41.13
C ILE A 815 -11.05 1.25 -41.08
N THR A 816 -10.90 0.41 -42.11
CA THR A 816 -9.79 -0.54 -42.22
C THR A 816 -8.44 0.18 -42.16
N THR A 817 -8.30 1.30 -42.85
CA THR A 817 -7.07 2.11 -42.82
C THR A 817 -6.82 2.72 -41.44
N ALA A 818 -7.88 3.19 -40.77
CA ALA A 818 -7.79 3.74 -39.42
C ALA A 818 -7.39 2.68 -38.39
N LEU A 819 -7.96 1.47 -38.50
CA LEU A 819 -7.59 0.31 -37.69
C LEU A 819 -6.13 -0.08 -37.94
N ALA A 820 -5.66 -0.10 -39.18
CA ALA A 820 -4.28 -0.43 -39.51
C ALA A 820 -3.29 0.50 -38.80
N VAL A 821 -3.39 1.81 -39.01
CA VAL A 821 -2.50 2.79 -38.39
C VAL A 821 -2.65 2.79 -36.87
N GLY A 822 -3.89 2.74 -36.36
CA GLY A 822 -4.17 2.75 -34.93
C GLY A 822 -3.59 1.55 -34.20
N ILE A 823 -3.71 0.35 -34.75
CA ILE A 823 -3.23 -0.89 -34.14
C ILE A 823 -1.69 -0.97 -34.22
N VAL A 824 -1.12 -0.72 -35.41
CA VAL A 824 0.33 -0.90 -35.61
C VAL A 824 1.19 0.17 -34.93
N SER A 825 0.66 1.38 -34.74
CA SER A 825 1.31 2.43 -33.94
C SER A 825 1.51 2.05 -32.48
N GLY A 826 0.84 0.99 -31.99
CA GLY A 826 1.01 0.52 -30.61
C GLY A 826 2.23 -0.38 -30.40
N PHE A 827 2.90 -0.83 -31.46
CA PHE A 827 3.94 -1.85 -31.38
C PHE A 827 5.36 -1.25 -31.50
N ALA A 828 5.75 -0.45 -30.51
CA ALA A 828 7.11 0.09 -30.41
C ALA A 828 7.95 -0.66 -29.35
N PHE A 829 9.04 -1.28 -29.77
CA PHE A 829 9.85 -2.20 -28.98
C PHE A 829 11.35 -1.93 -28.97
N MET A 830 11.88 -1.21 -29.96
CA MET A 830 13.32 -1.08 -30.18
C MET A 830 13.95 -0.01 -29.28
N LEU A 831 13.32 1.16 -29.20
CA LEU A 831 13.92 2.33 -28.56
C LEU A 831 13.24 2.66 -27.22
N PRO A 832 14.01 3.14 -26.21
CA PRO A 832 13.45 3.63 -24.95
C PRO A 832 12.45 4.76 -25.15
N MET A 833 12.66 5.61 -26.15
CA MET A 833 11.83 6.80 -26.40
C MET A 833 10.47 6.47 -27.03
N GLY A 834 10.30 5.28 -27.63
CA GLY A 834 9.06 4.91 -28.33
C GLY A 834 7.86 4.80 -27.38
N THR A 835 8.06 4.25 -26.17
CA THR A 835 6.98 4.16 -25.17
C THR A 835 7.46 4.38 -23.73
N PRO A 836 6.59 4.92 -22.85
CA PRO A 836 6.93 5.07 -21.44
C PRO A 836 7.34 3.78 -20.73
N PRO A 837 6.71 2.60 -20.95
CA PRO A 837 7.20 1.33 -20.39
C PRO A 837 8.64 1.03 -20.78
N ASN A 838 9.03 1.22 -22.05
CA ASN A 838 10.40 1.01 -22.52
C ASN A 838 11.39 1.98 -21.85
N ALA A 839 11.03 3.27 -21.73
CA ALA A 839 11.83 4.27 -21.04
C ALA A 839 12.02 3.93 -19.55
N MET A 840 10.94 3.53 -18.87
CA MET A 840 10.96 3.16 -17.45
C MET A 840 11.90 1.99 -17.19
N VAL A 841 11.83 0.93 -18.01
CA VAL A 841 12.71 -0.23 -17.84
C VAL A 841 14.15 0.07 -18.22
N TYR A 842 14.39 0.92 -19.21
CA TYR A 842 15.75 1.38 -19.53
C TYR A 842 16.36 2.19 -18.37
N GLY A 843 15.56 3.06 -17.74
CA GLY A 843 15.95 3.85 -16.57
C GLY A 843 16.36 3.04 -15.34
N THR A 844 16.03 1.76 -15.29
CA THR A 844 16.46 0.84 -14.21
C THR A 844 17.97 0.55 -14.22
N GLY A 845 18.63 0.72 -15.37
CA GLY A 845 20.04 0.33 -15.57
C GLY A 845 20.27 -1.19 -15.72
N TYR A 846 19.22 -2.02 -15.64
CA TYR A 846 19.34 -3.48 -15.86
C TYR A 846 19.26 -3.85 -17.35
N VAL A 847 18.56 -3.04 -18.14
CA VAL A 847 18.33 -3.27 -19.57
C VAL A 847 19.33 -2.43 -20.39
N ARG A 848 20.04 -3.07 -21.32
CA ARG A 848 20.98 -2.39 -22.23
C ARG A 848 20.27 -2.02 -23.53
N LEU A 849 20.64 -0.87 -24.10
CA LEU A 849 20.09 -0.42 -25.38
C LEU A 849 20.32 -1.44 -26.52
N GLY A 850 21.48 -2.07 -26.56
CA GLY A 850 21.78 -3.10 -27.57
C GLY A 850 20.86 -4.32 -27.50
N ASP A 851 20.44 -4.72 -26.29
CA ASP A 851 19.48 -5.81 -26.12
C ASP A 851 18.07 -5.38 -26.56
N MET A 852 17.65 -4.16 -26.23
CA MET A 852 16.37 -3.59 -26.68
C MET A 852 16.28 -3.52 -28.20
N ILE A 853 17.32 -3.01 -28.87
CA ILE A 853 17.35 -2.94 -30.34
C ILE A 853 17.30 -4.36 -30.92
N ARG A 854 18.16 -5.27 -30.45
CA ARG A 854 18.24 -6.62 -31.01
C ARG A 854 16.93 -7.39 -30.91
N PHE A 855 16.33 -7.44 -29.71
CA PHE A 855 15.08 -8.18 -29.51
C PHE A 855 13.86 -7.39 -30.02
N GLY A 856 13.89 -6.07 -29.91
CA GLY A 856 12.86 -5.18 -30.45
C GLY A 856 12.75 -5.27 -31.97
N SER A 857 13.87 -5.37 -32.71
CA SER A 857 13.81 -5.56 -34.16
C SER A 857 13.17 -6.89 -34.57
N ILE A 858 13.36 -7.96 -33.78
CA ILE A 858 12.70 -9.25 -34.01
C ILE A 858 11.19 -9.10 -33.79
N LEU A 859 10.77 -8.42 -32.72
CA LEU A 859 9.37 -8.15 -32.43
C LEU A 859 8.73 -7.27 -33.51
N LEU A 860 9.42 -6.19 -33.94
CA LEU A 860 8.96 -5.28 -34.98
C LEU A 860 8.75 -6.01 -36.32
N PHE A 861 9.72 -6.83 -36.75
CA PHE A 861 9.56 -7.64 -37.96
C PHE A 861 8.41 -8.64 -37.82
N SER A 862 8.28 -9.27 -36.66
CA SER A 862 7.16 -10.20 -36.37
C SER A 862 5.82 -9.48 -36.41
N THR A 863 5.73 -8.24 -35.92
CA THR A 863 4.53 -7.41 -36.02
C THR A 863 4.13 -7.15 -37.46
N LEU A 864 5.08 -6.84 -38.35
CA LEU A 864 4.78 -6.59 -39.77
C LEU A 864 4.23 -7.86 -40.44
N VAL A 865 4.84 -9.02 -40.18
CA VAL A 865 4.37 -10.31 -40.70
C VAL A 865 2.98 -10.64 -40.16
N LEU A 866 2.76 -10.52 -38.85
CA LEU A 866 1.47 -10.79 -38.23
C LEU A 866 0.40 -9.80 -38.69
N PHE A 867 0.75 -8.54 -38.92
CA PHE A 867 -0.14 -7.54 -39.51
C PHE A 867 -0.58 -7.97 -40.90
N ALA A 868 0.36 -8.32 -41.79
CA ALA A 868 0.05 -8.78 -43.14
C ALA A 868 -0.87 -10.02 -43.12
N LEU A 869 -0.60 -10.99 -42.24
CA LEU A 869 -1.45 -12.17 -42.08
C LEU A 869 -2.84 -11.82 -41.55
N THR A 870 -2.94 -10.91 -40.57
CA THR A 870 -4.22 -10.51 -39.99
C THR A 870 -5.05 -9.72 -40.99
N ALA A 871 -4.44 -8.76 -41.69
CA ALA A 871 -5.08 -7.97 -42.73
C ALA A 871 -5.56 -8.84 -43.90
N TYR A 872 -4.78 -9.85 -44.31
CA TYR A 872 -5.16 -10.69 -45.45
C TYR A 872 -6.18 -11.78 -45.08
N PHE A 873 -6.02 -12.47 -43.95
CA PHE A 873 -6.83 -13.65 -43.62
C PHE A 873 -7.95 -13.39 -42.61
N TRP A 874 -7.74 -12.50 -41.63
CA TRP A 874 -8.69 -12.31 -40.53
C TRP A 874 -9.68 -11.19 -40.82
N TRP A 875 -9.19 -10.04 -41.28
CA TRP A 875 -10.02 -8.86 -41.49
C TRP A 875 -11.20 -9.06 -42.46
N PRO A 876 -11.04 -9.77 -43.61
CA PRO A 876 -12.15 -10.04 -44.50
C PRO A 876 -13.27 -10.89 -43.88
N LEU A 877 -12.96 -11.75 -42.91
CA LEU A 877 -13.95 -12.61 -42.22
C LEU A 877 -14.94 -11.79 -41.37
N TRP A 878 -14.52 -10.61 -40.93
CA TRP A 878 -15.30 -9.70 -40.09
C TRP A 878 -15.84 -8.49 -40.86
N GLY A 879 -15.74 -8.51 -42.20
CA GLY A 879 -16.28 -7.46 -43.07
C GLY A 879 -15.41 -6.20 -43.18
N PHE A 880 -14.17 -6.23 -42.69
CA PHE A 880 -13.20 -5.16 -42.96
C PHE A 880 -12.66 -5.33 -44.38
N ALA A 881 -13.05 -4.45 -45.31
CA ALA A 881 -12.61 -4.50 -46.70
C ALA A 881 -11.16 -4.00 -46.84
N VAL A 882 -10.32 -4.79 -47.53
CA VAL A 882 -8.85 -4.64 -47.62
C VAL A 882 -8.39 -4.63 -49.06
#